data_AF-A0A3A8EZ42-F1
#
_entry.id   AF-A0A3A8EZ42-F1
#
_cell.length_a   1.000
_cell.length_b   1.000
_cell.length_c   1.000
_cell.angle_alpha   90.00
_cell.angle_beta   90.00
_cell.angle_gamma   90.00
#
_symmetry.space_group_name_H-M   'P 1'
#
loop_
_entity.id
_entity.type
_entity.pdbx_description
1 polymer ?
#
loop_
_entity_poly.entity_id
_entity_poly.type
_entity_poly.pdbx_seq_one_letter_code
_entity_poly.pdbx_strand_id
1 'polypeptide(L)'
;MTTLGYTVKFKKTLLASLISLSVSQSCFALEELSDESLSESTGEGIALLPENFSLRFNGVNDELGGGSIRLIPVGPISATAESKGFQKAEVFVNGLSIGQSKKDYGIGRVVSDWGVGFGALGSTVDDFARPITSWGSAQNPWILKTVTDPAVPSFSGVGSAVSYITLEAPLMHGVIPTTGAESSAYNLKMGMYADAFMRDKTQAESITNKMQGLSNRIRAAVVWDGFSVNGSNLKIFRTLDGVGTANAGGTYDVYKLIAQKDGNGKVTGYINDTTNKLGTFNYGLSKSYNQTLGVAGVVRLNSGKTDGVDARGSVTLGAVTRKIYQLDFSRNTDNSVKRDAAGNVIYTQGSDVTANPNTSAGILQTYMPPNNTQKTTTYDGLPSGGSFPSGGQCASPEAQNGAAAGCTIQEGVTARRFVATSSNTWTMPAAKSVLRISTQELSGTDATGTPAFGGAIPNFKANAKAEGIFLYNPNINLVLGSLAQPLILGTDGSNFSIELTRIPNNAAVYSKIYQRYSDIPADVALSDGNTYLGNTCNINKCGGTQTINNISYQDSKATHSSITIGSTVYDATTNRTTAYKGIEAFGVSIGELQTETNLNNSLSQDYTQVWKQDRTHSCNWLGDCSFGGWSGWNAVAPKANVGAKDTYETTQRQNMNGQILGIQTTMPTNINTTLQNMTPAGSTPKNNFGSAAIDGLLIQHFKFTTTGL
;
A
#
# COMPACT_ATOMS: atom_id res chain seq x y z
N MET A 1 32.21 -5.86 96.95
CA MET A 1 31.58 -5.38 95.69
C MET A 1 31.22 -6.59 94.85
N THR A 2 30.06 -6.51 94.23
CA THR A 2 29.18 -7.58 93.75
C THR A 2 29.72 -8.45 92.60
N THR A 3 29.40 -9.74 92.67
CA THR A 3 29.51 -10.76 91.61
C THR A 3 28.58 -10.51 90.44
N LEU A 4 29.02 -10.88 89.23
CA LEU A 4 28.19 -11.47 88.18
C LEU A 4 29.08 -12.27 87.23
N GLY A 5 28.99 -13.60 87.33
CA GLY A 5 29.57 -14.53 86.38
C GLY A 5 28.49 -15.03 85.43
N TYR A 6 28.68 -14.84 84.12
CA TYR A 6 28.11 -15.69 83.07
C TYR A 6 29.01 -15.64 81.83
N THR A 7 29.69 -16.74 81.53
CA THR A 7 30.32 -16.97 80.22
C THR A 7 29.30 -17.67 79.34
N VAL A 8 28.66 -16.95 78.43
CA VAL A 8 27.73 -17.56 77.47
C VAL A 8 28.54 -18.24 76.36
N LYS A 9 28.62 -19.57 76.39
CA LYS A 9 29.15 -20.37 75.27
C LYS A 9 28.12 -20.35 74.13
N PHE A 10 28.29 -19.43 73.20
CA PHE A 10 27.52 -19.41 71.96
C PHE A 10 27.86 -20.66 71.13
N LYS A 11 26.89 -21.56 70.95
CA LYS A 11 27.12 -22.79 70.16
C LYS A 11 27.39 -22.39 68.71
N LYS A 12 28.45 -22.95 68.10
CA LYS A 12 28.81 -22.69 66.69
C LYS A 12 27.63 -22.92 65.72
N THR A 13 26.73 -23.83 66.06
CA THR A 13 25.49 -24.10 65.33
C THR A 13 24.50 -22.93 65.37
N LEU A 14 24.45 -22.16 66.46
CA LEU A 14 23.55 -21.00 66.61
C LEU A 14 24.05 -19.80 65.79
N LEU A 15 25.37 -19.59 65.75
CA LEU A 15 25.99 -18.54 64.93
C LEU A 15 25.86 -18.87 63.43
N ALA A 16 26.05 -20.13 63.05
CA ALA A 16 25.88 -20.58 61.66
C ALA A 16 24.42 -20.47 61.18
N SER A 17 23.43 -20.70 62.06
CA SER A 17 22.01 -20.52 61.73
C SER A 17 21.61 -19.05 61.65
N LEU A 18 22.17 -18.17 62.50
CA LEU A 18 21.92 -16.72 62.39
C LEU A 18 22.49 -16.12 61.11
N ILE A 19 23.70 -16.54 60.71
CA ILE A 19 24.33 -16.13 59.44
C ILE A 19 23.55 -16.71 58.26
N SER A 20 23.08 -17.96 58.33
CA SER A 20 22.21 -18.54 57.29
C SER A 20 20.88 -17.82 57.15
N LEU A 21 20.31 -17.28 58.24
CA LEU A 21 19.06 -16.52 58.24
C LEU A 21 19.23 -15.07 57.75
N SER A 22 20.45 -14.53 57.81
CA SER A 22 20.78 -13.18 57.32
C SER A 22 21.36 -13.19 55.90
N VAL A 23 21.65 -14.37 55.34
CA VAL A 23 22.12 -14.58 53.96
C VAL A 23 21.06 -15.32 53.10
N SER A 24 19.95 -15.79 53.69
CA SER A 24 18.81 -16.31 52.93
C SER A 24 18.20 -15.19 52.08
N GLN A 25 18.28 -15.33 50.76
CA GLN A 25 17.59 -14.45 49.82
C GLN A 25 16.09 -14.42 50.15
N SER A 26 15.50 -13.22 50.16
CA SER A 26 14.06 -13.06 50.23
C SER A 26 13.43 -13.79 49.05
N CYS A 27 12.86 -14.96 49.28
CA CYS A 27 11.91 -15.53 48.35
C CYS A 27 10.65 -14.65 48.44
N PHE A 28 10.34 -13.93 47.37
CA PHE A 28 9.02 -13.32 47.20
C PHE A 28 8.03 -14.47 47.01
N ALA A 29 7.53 -15.00 48.13
CA ALA A 29 6.27 -15.72 48.14
C ALA A 29 5.15 -14.68 48.02
N LEU A 30 4.14 -14.98 47.21
CA LEU A 30 2.93 -14.18 47.03
C LEU A 30 2.38 -13.79 48.40
N GLU A 31 2.46 -12.50 48.74
CA GLU A 31 1.85 -11.93 49.93
C GLU A 31 0.33 -11.94 49.72
N GLU A 32 -0.41 -12.52 50.67
CA GLU A 32 -1.87 -12.53 50.65
C GLU A 32 -2.37 -11.11 50.85
N LEU A 33 -2.82 -10.45 49.77
CA LEU A 33 -3.61 -9.23 49.88
C LEU A 33 -4.96 -9.61 50.49
N SER A 34 -5.26 -9.05 51.67
CA SER A 34 -6.56 -9.24 52.30
C SER A 34 -7.65 -8.50 51.50
N ASP A 35 -8.83 -9.13 51.39
CA ASP A 35 -10.02 -8.58 50.71
C ASP A 35 -10.36 -7.14 51.16
N GLU A 36 -10.10 -6.81 52.42
CA GLU A 36 -10.33 -5.48 52.98
C GLU A 36 -9.47 -4.39 52.28
N SER A 37 -8.21 -4.71 51.97
CA SER A 37 -7.28 -3.80 51.27
C SER A 37 -7.54 -3.69 49.76
N LEU A 38 -8.16 -4.72 49.18
CA LEU A 38 -8.58 -4.77 47.78
C LEU A 38 -9.86 -3.93 47.56
N SER A 39 -10.82 -4.02 48.48
CA SER A 39 -12.13 -3.35 48.38
C SER A 39 -12.07 -1.81 48.37
N GLU A 40 -11.01 -1.21 48.93
CA GLU A 40 -10.81 0.25 48.90
C GLU A 40 -10.11 0.73 47.63
N SER A 41 -9.56 -0.17 46.80
CA SER A 41 -8.88 0.17 45.55
C SER A 41 -9.84 0.13 44.36
N THR A 42 -10.18 1.32 43.82
CA THR A 42 -10.95 1.41 42.58
C THR A 42 -10.03 1.12 41.38
N GLY A 43 -10.02 -0.13 40.90
CA GLY A 43 -9.34 -0.52 39.66
C GLY A 43 -8.35 -1.69 39.78
N GLU A 44 -8.76 -2.78 40.43
CA GLU A 44 -7.96 -4.00 40.53
C GLU A 44 -7.60 -4.56 39.15
N GLY A 45 -6.35 -4.96 39.00
CA GLY A 45 -5.81 -5.57 37.79
C GLY A 45 -4.54 -6.37 38.05
N ILE A 46 -4.24 -7.29 37.15
CA ILE A 46 -3.05 -8.12 37.16
C ILE A 46 -2.02 -7.48 36.22
N ALA A 47 -0.85 -7.16 36.76
CA ALA A 47 0.32 -6.83 35.96
C ALA A 47 1.12 -8.11 35.66
N LEU A 48 1.45 -8.33 34.39
CA LEU A 48 2.24 -9.47 33.93
C LEU A 48 3.53 -8.95 33.29
N LEU A 49 4.66 -9.52 33.69
CA LEU A 49 5.95 -9.24 33.06
C LEU A 49 6.56 -10.56 32.56
N PRO A 50 6.31 -10.94 31.29
CA PRO A 50 6.90 -12.14 30.72
C PRO A 50 8.42 -11.95 30.53
N GLU A 51 9.22 -12.73 31.24
CA GLU A 51 10.69 -12.78 31.10
C GLU A 51 11.12 -14.18 30.68
N ASN A 52 12.17 -14.26 29.85
CA ASN A 52 12.61 -15.50 29.22
C ASN A 52 11.45 -16.28 28.56
N PHE A 53 10.51 -15.54 27.98
CA PHE A 53 9.25 -16.07 27.48
C PHE A 53 9.36 -16.50 26.02
N SER A 54 8.74 -17.64 25.70
CA SER A 54 8.52 -18.03 24.31
C SER A 54 7.33 -18.99 24.24
N LEU A 55 6.71 -19.08 23.06
CA LEU A 55 5.55 -19.92 22.83
C LEU A 55 5.78 -20.76 21.58
N ARG A 56 5.52 -22.07 21.67
CA ARG A 56 5.50 -22.97 20.52
C ARG A 56 4.43 -24.03 20.67
N PHE A 57 3.90 -24.46 19.55
CA PHE A 57 2.95 -25.56 19.48
C PHE A 57 3.71 -26.82 19.07
N ASN A 58 3.90 -27.72 20.03
CA ASN A 58 4.58 -29.00 19.83
C ASN A 58 3.59 -30.08 19.35
N GLY A 59 4.09 -31.00 18.52
CA GLY A 59 3.38 -32.21 18.12
C GLY A 59 3.41 -33.27 19.22
N VAL A 60 2.93 -34.47 18.89
CA VAL A 60 3.01 -35.63 19.78
C VAL A 60 4.49 -35.93 20.10
N ASN A 61 4.80 -36.33 21.33
CA ASN A 61 6.17 -36.60 21.81
C ASN A 61 7.13 -35.40 21.66
N ASP A 62 6.64 -34.17 21.83
CA ASP A 62 7.42 -32.94 21.74
C ASP A 62 8.08 -32.69 20.36
N GLU A 63 7.50 -33.25 19.30
CA GLU A 63 7.97 -33.01 17.93
C GLU A 63 7.85 -31.51 17.58
N LEU A 64 8.99 -30.88 17.28
CA LEU A 64 9.10 -29.44 17.08
C LEU A 64 8.39 -29.01 15.80
N GLY A 65 7.42 -28.10 15.91
CA GLY A 65 6.69 -27.56 14.76
C GLY A 65 5.52 -28.43 14.30
N GLY A 66 5.23 -29.55 14.98
CA GLY A 66 4.15 -30.46 14.61
C GLY A 66 2.78 -30.15 15.26
N GLY A 67 2.72 -29.23 16.23
CA GLY A 67 1.48 -28.91 16.94
C GLY A 67 0.52 -28.10 16.06
N SER A 68 -0.78 -28.38 16.17
CA SER A 68 -1.79 -27.87 15.24
C SER A 68 -3.02 -27.28 15.93
N ILE A 69 -3.53 -26.17 15.40
CA ILE A 69 -4.90 -25.70 15.60
C ILE A 69 -5.73 -26.19 14.40
N ARG A 70 -6.77 -26.98 14.66
CA ARG A 70 -7.66 -27.51 13.63
C ARG A 70 -8.93 -26.68 13.54
N LEU A 71 -9.15 -26.05 12.40
CA LEU A 71 -10.35 -25.29 12.07
C LEU A 71 -11.28 -26.19 11.26
N ILE A 72 -12.28 -26.74 11.94
CA ILE A 72 -13.24 -27.68 11.35
C ILE A 72 -14.40 -26.88 10.74
N PRO A 73 -14.71 -27.08 9.46
CA PRO A 73 -15.86 -26.43 8.86
C PRO A 73 -17.16 -27.04 9.41
N VAL A 74 -18.09 -26.19 9.86
CA VAL A 74 -19.41 -26.58 10.37
C VAL A 74 -20.54 -26.12 9.44
N GLY A 75 -21.68 -26.81 9.49
CA GLY A 75 -22.93 -26.51 8.76
C GLY A 75 -23.06 -27.18 7.36
N PRO A 76 -24.17 -26.98 6.64
CA PRO A 76 -24.35 -27.44 5.25
C PRO A 76 -23.59 -26.58 4.23
N ILE A 77 -23.45 -27.09 3.00
CA ILE A 77 -23.04 -26.30 1.82
C ILE A 77 -24.31 -25.97 1.01
N SER A 78 -24.38 -24.79 0.40
CA SER A 78 -25.56 -24.41 -0.40
C SER A 78 -25.69 -25.31 -1.63
N ALA A 79 -26.92 -25.62 -2.03
CA ALA A 79 -27.18 -26.46 -3.22
C ALA A 79 -26.53 -25.90 -4.49
N THR A 80 -26.44 -24.57 -4.63
CA THR A 80 -25.76 -23.89 -5.75
C THR A 80 -24.25 -24.07 -5.72
N ALA A 81 -23.63 -24.06 -4.53
CA ALA A 81 -22.20 -24.29 -4.42
C ALA A 81 -21.87 -25.77 -4.64
N GLU A 82 -22.71 -26.66 -4.12
CA GLU A 82 -22.59 -28.10 -4.31
C GLU A 82 -22.73 -28.51 -5.77
N SER A 83 -23.69 -27.93 -6.52
CA SER A 83 -23.85 -28.22 -7.96
C SER A 83 -22.67 -27.75 -8.82
N LYS A 84 -21.84 -26.84 -8.29
CA LYS A 84 -20.57 -26.41 -8.90
C LYS A 84 -19.38 -27.25 -8.43
N GLY A 85 -19.61 -28.27 -7.60
CA GLY A 85 -18.57 -29.14 -7.07
C GLY A 85 -17.75 -28.53 -5.93
N PHE A 86 -18.19 -27.41 -5.33
CA PHE A 86 -17.49 -26.86 -4.17
C PHE A 86 -17.63 -27.78 -2.96
N GLN A 87 -16.59 -27.81 -2.13
CA GLN A 87 -16.53 -28.52 -0.86
C GLN A 87 -16.12 -27.57 0.25
N LYS A 88 -16.31 -27.96 1.50
CA LYS A 88 -15.85 -27.14 2.63
C LYS A 88 -14.34 -27.25 2.80
N ALA A 89 -13.71 -26.15 3.21
CA ALA A 89 -12.30 -26.14 3.54
C ALA A 89 -12.10 -26.53 5.01
N GLU A 90 -11.26 -27.52 5.24
CA GLU A 90 -10.73 -27.84 6.56
C GLU A 90 -9.30 -27.38 6.66
N VAL A 91 -9.01 -26.59 7.69
CA VAL A 91 -7.74 -25.87 7.80
C VAL A 91 -7.00 -26.29 9.06
N PHE A 92 -5.73 -26.63 8.92
CA PHE A 92 -4.81 -26.91 10.01
C PHE A 92 -3.78 -25.79 10.04
N VAL A 93 -3.69 -25.08 11.16
CA VAL A 93 -2.62 -24.09 11.40
C VAL A 93 -1.60 -24.75 12.31
N ASN A 94 -0.43 -25.04 11.76
CA ASN A 94 0.60 -25.86 12.38
C ASN A 94 1.84 -25.04 12.72
N GLY A 95 2.62 -25.54 13.68
CA GLY A 95 3.97 -25.07 13.99
C GLY A 95 4.03 -23.64 14.51
N LEU A 96 2.92 -23.13 15.05
CA LEU A 96 2.83 -21.79 15.61
C LEU A 96 3.93 -21.59 16.66
N SER A 97 4.83 -20.65 16.37
CA SER A 97 6.00 -20.34 17.19
C SER A 97 6.14 -18.83 17.33
N ILE A 98 6.38 -18.35 18.54
CA ILE A 98 6.62 -16.95 18.89
C ILE A 98 7.81 -16.86 19.84
N GLY A 99 8.76 -16.01 19.49
CA GLY A 99 9.90 -15.67 20.34
C GLY A 99 10.52 -14.34 19.92
N GLN A 100 11.70 -14.05 20.43
CA GLN A 100 12.50 -12.92 19.99
C GLN A 100 13.32 -13.32 18.76
N SER A 101 13.44 -12.42 17.80
CA SER A 101 14.35 -12.57 16.67
C SER A 101 15.78 -12.84 17.16
N LYS A 102 16.52 -13.62 16.36
CA LYS A 102 17.96 -13.83 16.58
C LYS A 102 18.79 -12.61 16.21
N LYS A 103 18.20 -11.65 15.49
CA LYS A 103 18.78 -10.33 15.31
C LYS A 103 18.38 -9.42 16.47
N ASP A 104 19.22 -8.45 16.76
CA ASP A 104 18.86 -7.35 17.64
C ASP A 104 17.97 -6.35 16.89
N TYR A 105 17.24 -5.52 17.64
CA TYR A 105 16.35 -4.52 17.08
C TYR A 105 17.11 -3.56 16.15
N GLY A 106 16.54 -3.29 14.96
CA GLY A 106 17.11 -2.36 13.98
C GLY A 106 18.21 -2.95 13.09
N ILE A 107 18.64 -4.20 13.30
CA ILE A 107 19.66 -4.88 12.47
C ILE A 107 19.03 -5.49 11.21
N GLY A 108 19.72 -5.44 10.07
CA GLY A 108 19.23 -6.02 8.81
C GLY A 108 19.05 -7.53 8.85
N ARG A 109 18.03 -8.03 8.15
CA ARG A 109 17.69 -9.45 7.99
C ARG A 109 18.28 -10.02 6.72
N VAL A 110 18.71 -11.28 6.82
CA VAL A 110 19.19 -12.09 5.70
C VAL A 110 18.39 -13.37 5.58
N VAL A 111 18.65 -14.15 4.53
CA VAL A 111 17.96 -15.41 4.22
C VAL A 111 17.87 -16.41 5.38
N SER A 112 18.91 -16.48 6.22
CA SER A 112 18.92 -17.37 7.39
C SER A 112 18.03 -16.90 8.54
N ASP A 113 17.57 -15.65 8.52
CA ASP A 113 16.70 -15.13 9.58
C ASP A 113 15.26 -15.54 9.30
N TRP A 114 14.67 -15.18 8.17
CA TRP A 114 13.29 -15.55 7.86
C TRP A 114 13.12 -16.94 7.23
N GLY A 115 14.22 -17.61 6.88
CA GLY A 115 14.24 -18.94 6.25
C GLY A 115 14.65 -20.10 7.16
N VAL A 116 14.35 -20.06 8.45
CA VAL A 116 14.59 -21.16 9.41
C VAL A 116 13.37 -22.08 9.56
N GLY A 117 13.61 -23.33 9.94
CA GLY A 117 12.53 -24.28 10.22
C GLY A 117 11.74 -23.88 11.47
N PHE A 118 10.45 -24.21 11.50
CA PHE A 118 9.55 -23.86 12.59
C PHE A 118 9.85 -24.64 13.88
N GLY A 119 9.53 -24.05 15.05
CA GLY A 119 9.42 -24.77 16.32
C GLY A 119 10.63 -24.73 17.27
N ALA A 120 11.86 -24.82 16.78
CA ALA A 120 13.03 -24.82 17.67
C ALA A 120 13.25 -23.43 18.30
N LEU A 121 13.33 -23.33 19.63
CA LEU A 121 13.44 -22.06 20.34
C LEU A 121 14.65 -22.12 21.29
N GLY A 122 15.68 -21.33 21.02
CA GLY A 122 16.96 -21.43 21.70
C GLY A 122 18.00 -20.43 21.19
N SER A 123 19.27 -20.70 21.52
CA SER A 123 20.41 -19.83 21.19
C SER A 123 21.26 -20.33 20.02
N THR A 124 20.92 -21.48 19.42
CA THR A 124 21.69 -22.07 18.33
C THR A 124 21.40 -21.39 16.98
N VAL A 125 22.31 -21.58 16.03
CA VAL A 125 22.19 -20.99 14.68
C VAL A 125 21.03 -21.55 13.87
N ASP A 126 20.52 -22.74 14.22
CA ASP A 126 19.41 -23.39 13.52
C ASP A 126 18.04 -23.16 14.19
N ASP A 127 18.00 -22.61 15.41
CA ASP A 127 16.74 -22.33 16.11
C ASP A 127 15.88 -21.32 15.35
N PHE A 128 14.56 -21.48 15.38
CA PHE A 128 13.61 -20.55 14.80
C PHE A 128 13.78 -19.14 15.40
N ALA A 129 13.76 -19.05 16.72
CA ALA A 129 13.86 -17.81 17.50
C ALA A 129 14.57 -18.09 18.84
N ARG A 130 14.88 -17.05 19.60
CA ARG A 130 15.35 -17.16 21.00
C ARG A 130 14.23 -16.74 21.98
N PRO A 131 14.29 -17.13 23.26
CA PRO A 131 13.37 -16.60 24.26
C PRO A 131 13.42 -15.08 24.34
N ILE A 132 12.26 -14.46 24.55
CA ILE A 132 12.11 -13.01 24.77
C ILE A 132 12.71 -12.69 26.12
N THR A 133 13.76 -11.87 26.16
CA THR A 133 14.44 -11.51 27.41
C THR A 133 13.47 -10.87 28.40
N SER A 134 12.74 -9.83 27.97
CA SER A 134 11.67 -9.20 28.76
C SER A 134 10.62 -8.56 27.86
N TRP A 135 9.35 -8.89 28.05
CA TRP A 135 8.24 -8.30 27.31
C TRP A 135 7.59 -7.14 28.08
N GLY A 136 8.31 -6.03 28.16
CA GLY A 136 7.95 -4.86 28.94
C GLY A 136 8.89 -4.69 30.14
N SER A 137 8.44 -3.95 31.16
CA SER A 137 9.14 -3.79 32.44
C SER A 137 8.19 -3.58 33.60
N ALA A 138 8.74 -3.49 34.82
CA ALA A 138 7.93 -3.25 36.00
C ALA A 138 7.09 -1.95 35.92
N GLN A 139 7.58 -0.94 35.20
CA GLN A 139 6.89 0.33 35.00
C GLN A 139 5.97 0.35 33.77
N ASN A 140 6.20 -0.58 32.84
CA ASN A 140 5.40 -0.72 31.62
C ASN A 140 5.13 -2.21 31.33
N PRO A 141 4.37 -2.90 32.20
CA PRO A 141 4.09 -4.32 32.07
C PRO A 141 2.92 -4.57 31.10
N TRP A 142 2.61 -5.84 30.86
CA TRP A 142 1.27 -6.22 30.40
C TRP A 142 0.26 -6.00 31.52
N ILE A 143 -0.94 -5.54 31.19
CA ILE A 143 -1.97 -5.24 32.19
C ILE A 143 -3.27 -5.95 31.78
N LEU A 144 -3.83 -6.73 32.70
CA LEU A 144 -5.20 -7.22 32.64
C LEU A 144 -6.00 -6.55 33.75
N LYS A 145 -6.92 -5.65 33.43
CA LYS A 145 -7.67 -4.89 34.45
C LYS A 145 -9.13 -4.72 34.08
N THR A 146 -9.94 -4.40 35.08
CA THR A 146 -11.32 -3.97 34.88
C THR A 146 -11.42 -2.46 35.08
N VAL A 147 -12.06 -1.77 34.13
CA VAL A 147 -12.24 -0.31 34.15
C VAL A 147 -13.69 0.03 33.85
N THR A 148 -14.21 1.08 34.49
CA THR A 148 -15.52 1.65 34.15
C THR A 148 -15.33 3.02 33.53
N ASP A 149 -15.78 3.20 32.28
CA ASP A 149 -15.90 4.52 31.65
C ASP A 149 -17.30 5.06 31.95
N PRO A 150 -17.44 6.19 32.68
CA PRO A 150 -18.72 6.64 33.20
C PRO A 150 -19.64 7.28 32.14
N ALA A 151 -19.13 7.61 30.96
CA ALA A 151 -19.85 8.47 30.00
C ALA A 151 -19.74 7.97 28.55
N VAL A 152 -19.91 6.66 28.36
CA VAL A 152 -19.99 6.07 27.01
C VAL A 152 -21.38 6.36 26.43
N PRO A 153 -21.49 6.99 25.26
CA PRO A 153 -22.79 7.20 24.62
C PRO A 153 -23.40 5.87 24.19
N SER A 154 -24.66 5.64 24.57
CA SER A 154 -25.49 4.55 24.08
C SER A 154 -25.80 4.70 22.59
N PHE A 155 -26.45 3.71 21.99
CA PHE A 155 -26.89 3.82 20.59
C PHE A 155 -27.98 4.88 20.37
N SER A 156 -28.62 5.38 21.44
CA SER A 156 -29.52 6.53 21.43
C SER A 156 -28.83 7.84 21.77
N GLY A 157 -27.52 7.82 22.07
CA GLY A 157 -26.72 9.00 22.38
C GLY A 157 -26.71 9.44 23.84
N VAL A 158 -27.30 8.65 24.74
CA VAL A 158 -27.34 8.94 26.18
C VAL A 158 -26.07 8.38 26.82
N GLY A 159 -25.33 9.21 27.56
CA GLY A 159 -24.13 8.78 28.27
C GLY A 159 -24.47 7.84 29.42
N SER A 160 -23.82 6.68 29.45
CA SER A 160 -23.96 5.65 30.48
C SER A 160 -22.62 5.07 30.87
N ALA A 161 -22.52 4.54 32.09
CA ALA A 161 -21.34 3.83 32.54
C ALA A 161 -21.21 2.47 31.82
N VAL A 162 -20.01 2.16 31.31
CA VAL A 162 -19.66 0.86 30.73
C VAL A 162 -18.42 0.33 31.44
N SER A 163 -18.60 -0.79 32.13
CA SER A 163 -17.48 -1.58 32.67
C SER A 163 -16.96 -2.55 31.62
N TYR A 164 -15.64 -2.64 31.52
CA TYR A 164 -14.96 -3.50 30.55
C TYR A 164 -13.71 -4.13 31.17
N ILE A 165 -13.44 -5.37 30.75
CA ILE A 165 -12.16 -6.04 31.00
C ILE A 165 -11.23 -5.66 29.84
N THR A 166 -10.00 -5.28 30.14
CA THR A 166 -9.01 -4.98 29.10
C THR A 166 -7.70 -5.70 29.33
N LEU A 167 -7.16 -6.25 28.24
CA LEU A 167 -5.79 -6.70 28.13
C LEU A 167 -5.00 -5.66 27.35
N GLU A 168 -3.99 -5.08 27.98
CA GLU A 168 -3.10 -4.06 27.43
C GLU A 168 -1.69 -4.64 27.33
N ALA A 169 -1.10 -4.57 26.14
CA ALA A 169 0.34 -4.79 25.98
C ALA A 169 1.11 -3.58 26.54
N PRO A 170 2.41 -3.73 26.88
CA PRO A 170 3.26 -2.60 27.24
C PRO A 170 3.09 -1.45 26.25
N LEU A 171 2.97 -0.22 26.74
CA LEU A 171 2.84 0.95 25.90
C LEU A 171 4.03 1.06 24.95
N MET A 172 3.77 1.56 23.74
CA MET A 172 4.84 1.75 22.76
C MET A 172 5.69 2.95 23.18
N HIS A 173 7.00 2.78 23.30
CA HIS A 173 7.91 3.89 23.51
C HIS A 173 7.86 4.91 22.36
N GLY A 174 7.88 6.20 22.70
CA GLY A 174 8.05 7.27 21.70
C GLY A 174 9.40 7.19 20.99
N VAL A 175 10.44 6.73 21.72
CA VAL A 175 11.76 6.37 21.20
C VAL A 175 12.05 4.94 21.60
N ILE A 176 12.07 4.02 20.63
CA ILE A 176 12.23 2.60 20.88
C ILE A 176 13.63 2.32 21.48
N PRO A 177 13.73 1.61 22.62
CA PRO A 177 15.01 1.24 23.19
C PRO A 177 15.77 0.31 22.26
N THR A 178 17.04 0.62 22.00
CA THR A 178 17.94 -0.19 21.16
C THR A 178 18.81 -1.15 21.98
N THR A 179 18.88 -0.97 23.30
CA THR A 179 19.67 -1.77 24.24
C THR A 179 18.85 -2.14 25.46
N GLY A 180 19.29 -3.15 26.21
CA GLY A 180 18.63 -3.62 27.44
C GLY A 180 17.55 -4.66 27.18
N ALA A 181 17.00 -5.23 28.26
CA ALA A 181 16.05 -6.35 28.17
C ALA A 181 14.76 -5.97 27.43
N GLU A 182 14.27 -4.74 27.60
CA GLU A 182 13.02 -4.26 26.98
C GLU A 182 13.09 -4.14 25.46
N SER A 183 14.29 -4.03 24.86
CA SER A 183 14.42 -3.96 23.39
C SER A 183 13.98 -5.27 22.72
N SER A 184 14.00 -6.39 23.46
CA SER A 184 13.56 -7.71 22.97
C SER A 184 12.10 -7.73 22.50
N ALA A 185 11.22 -6.96 23.16
CA ALA A 185 9.80 -6.84 22.84
C ALA A 185 9.51 -6.08 21.53
N TYR A 186 10.51 -5.40 20.99
CA TYR A 186 10.41 -4.62 19.75
C TYR A 186 10.89 -5.40 18.52
N ASN A 187 11.37 -6.63 18.71
CA ASN A 187 11.97 -7.42 17.65
C ASN A 187 11.57 -8.90 17.72
N LEU A 188 10.28 -9.15 17.84
CA LEU A 188 9.68 -10.47 17.89
C LEU A 188 9.73 -11.17 16.55
N LYS A 189 9.61 -12.49 16.61
CA LYS A 189 9.53 -13.37 15.46
C LYS A 189 8.40 -14.38 15.65
N MET A 190 7.60 -14.54 14.61
CA MET A 190 6.47 -15.45 14.56
C MET A 190 6.55 -16.31 13.30
N GLY A 191 6.18 -17.57 13.43
CA GLY A 191 6.14 -18.50 12.31
C GLY A 191 5.00 -19.50 12.47
N MET A 192 4.38 -19.84 11.35
CA MET A 192 3.40 -20.92 11.25
C MET A 192 3.29 -21.37 9.79
N TYR A 193 2.71 -22.54 9.56
CA TYR A 193 2.26 -22.95 8.24
C TYR A 193 0.85 -23.51 8.32
N ALA A 194 0.09 -23.37 7.25
CA ALA A 194 -1.29 -23.80 7.17
C ALA A 194 -1.47 -24.80 6.04
N ASP A 195 -2.24 -25.86 6.32
CA ASP A 195 -2.76 -26.79 5.34
C ASP A 195 -4.27 -26.61 5.24
N ALA A 196 -4.78 -26.22 4.07
CA ALA A 196 -6.21 -26.18 3.81
C ALA A 196 -6.58 -27.25 2.77
N PHE A 197 -7.43 -28.19 3.18
CA PHE A 197 -7.92 -29.31 2.39
C PHE A 197 -9.38 -29.10 2.00
N MET A 198 -9.78 -29.62 0.85
CA MET A 198 -11.20 -29.83 0.55
C MET A 198 -11.70 -31.09 1.26
N ARG A 199 -12.79 -30.93 2.04
CA ARG A 199 -13.44 -32.00 2.80
C ARG A 199 -14.64 -32.57 2.04
N ASP A 200 -14.59 -33.86 1.75
CA ASP A 200 -15.71 -34.65 1.27
C ASP A 200 -16.70 -34.91 2.41
N LYS A 201 -17.92 -34.38 2.26
CA LYS A 201 -19.00 -34.54 3.24
C LYS A 201 -19.54 -35.96 3.37
N THR A 202 -19.27 -36.83 2.39
CA THR A 202 -19.77 -38.22 2.37
C THR A 202 -18.86 -39.18 3.11
N GLN A 203 -17.64 -38.75 3.43
CA GLN A 203 -16.62 -39.55 4.11
C GLN A 203 -16.47 -39.06 5.54
N ALA A 204 -16.88 -39.91 6.49
CA ALA A 204 -16.58 -39.68 7.90
C ALA A 204 -15.06 -39.75 8.13
N GLU A 205 -14.57 -38.99 9.10
CA GLU A 205 -13.19 -39.07 9.54
C GLU A 205 -12.88 -40.47 10.09
N SER A 206 -11.70 -41.00 9.75
CA SER A 206 -11.25 -42.31 10.22
C SER A 206 -10.06 -42.17 11.14
N ILE A 207 -10.16 -42.86 12.28
CA ILE A 207 -9.07 -43.03 13.24
C ILE A 207 -7.90 -43.84 12.66
N THR A 208 -8.16 -44.69 11.66
CA THR A 208 -7.14 -45.54 11.01
C THR A 208 -6.57 -44.87 9.76
N ASN A 209 -7.41 -44.19 8.97
CA ASN A 209 -7.00 -43.38 7.82
C ASN A 209 -7.32 -41.91 8.10
N LYS A 210 -6.41 -41.23 8.79
CA LYS A 210 -6.60 -39.84 9.23
C LYS A 210 -6.71 -38.81 8.10
N MET A 211 -6.33 -39.19 6.87
CA MET A 211 -6.49 -38.38 5.66
C MET A 211 -7.81 -38.66 4.91
N GLN A 212 -8.65 -39.57 5.40
CA GLN A 212 -9.90 -39.94 4.73
C GLN A 212 -10.84 -38.74 4.58
N GLY A 213 -11.39 -38.58 3.37
CA GLY A 213 -12.28 -37.48 3.04
C GLY A 213 -11.57 -36.15 2.80
N LEU A 214 -10.24 -36.10 2.86
CA LEU A 214 -9.46 -34.90 2.50
C LEU A 214 -8.88 -35.05 1.10
N SER A 215 -9.09 -34.05 0.26
CA SER A 215 -8.51 -33.96 -1.09
C SER A 215 -8.03 -32.53 -1.33
N ASN A 216 -7.23 -32.32 -2.38
CA ASN A 216 -6.80 -30.99 -2.87
C ASN A 216 -6.30 -30.05 -1.77
N ARG A 217 -4.98 -29.90 -1.65
CA ARG A 217 -4.36 -29.10 -0.61
C ARG A 217 -3.80 -27.81 -1.17
N ILE A 218 -4.04 -26.71 -0.46
CA ILE A 218 -3.11 -25.57 -0.49
C ILE A 218 -2.33 -25.55 0.83
N ARG A 219 -1.02 -25.43 0.71
CA ARG A 219 -0.07 -25.34 1.82
C ARG A 219 0.66 -24.01 1.74
N ALA A 220 0.62 -23.24 2.81
CA ALA A 220 1.27 -21.93 2.89
C ALA A 220 2.02 -21.77 4.20
N ALA A 221 3.22 -21.21 4.15
CA ALA A 221 4.02 -20.85 5.31
C ALA A 221 4.04 -19.33 5.47
N VAL A 222 3.97 -18.88 6.72
CA VAL A 222 4.07 -17.48 7.10
C VAL A 222 5.17 -17.34 8.14
N VAL A 223 6.15 -16.48 7.85
CA VAL A 223 7.19 -16.09 8.81
C VAL A 223 7.24 -14.57 8.86
N TRP A 224 7.14 -14.01 10.06
CA TRP A 224 7.42 -12.60 10.32
C TRP A 224 8.58 -12.49 11.29
N ASP A 225 9.72 -11.97 10.83
CA ASP A 225 10.88 -11.67 11.67
C ASP A 225 11.05 -10.16 11.79
N GLY A 226 10.93 -9.62 13.01
CA GLY A 226 11.15 -8.21 13.32
C GLY A 226 9.88 -7.39 13.52
N PHE A 227 8.98 -7.82 14.39
CA PHE A 227 7.79 -7.03 14.73
C PHE A 227 7.60 -6.84 16.23
N SER A 228 6.67 -5.98 16.61
CA SER A 228 6.25 -5.74 17.99
C SER A 228 4.73 -5.61 18.07
N VAL A 229 4.19 -6.00 19.22
CA VAL A 229 2.77 -5.78 19.55
C VAL A 229 2.55 -4.66 20.58
N ASN A 230 3.63 -4.01 21.04
CA ASN A 230 3.55 -2.99 22.08
C ASN A 230 2.64 -1.83 21.65
N GLY A 231 1.86 -1.31 22.59
CA GLY A 231 0.79 -0.35 22.38
C GLY A 231 -0.53 -0.94 21.90
N SER A 232 -0.65 -2.26 21.79
CA SER A 232 -1.92 -2.94 21.53
C SER A 232 -2.79 -3.02 22.78
N ASN A 233 -4.11 -3.01 22.61
CA ASN A 233 -5.07 -3.33 23.65
C ASN A 233 -6.32 -3.98 23.07
N LEU A 234 -6.96 -4.81 23.88
CA LEU A 234 -8.27 -5.39 23.62
C LEU A 234 -9.17 -5.15 24.81
N LYS A 235 -10.41 -4.74 24.56
CA LYS A 235 -11.46 -4.48 25.54
C LYS A 235 -12.62 -5.39 25.24
N ILE A 236 -13.16 -6.01 26.28
CA ILE A 236 -14.33 -6.87 26.22
C ILE A 236 -15.36 -6.33 27.21
N PHE A 237 -16.58 -6.12 26.74
CA PHE A 237 -17.62 -5.44 27.51
C PHE A 237 -19.01 -5.86 27.07
N ARG A 238 -20.00 -5.52 27.89
CA ARG A 238 -21.40 -5.56 27.46
C ARG A 238 -21.75 -4.24 26.80
N THR A 239 -22.27 -4.29 25.57
CA THR A 239 -22.71 -3.10 24.84
C THR A 239 -23.91 -2.44 25.55
N LEU A 240 -24.10 -1.14 25.28
CA LEU A 240 -25.22 -0.38 25.83
C LEU A 240 -26.53 -0.69 25.08
N ASP A 241 -27.65 -0.31 25.71
CA ASP A 241 -28.96 -0.25 25.05
C ASP A 241 -29.04 0.93 24.05
N GLY A 242 -30.24 1.19 23.52
CA GLY A 242 -30.54 2.41 22.77
C GLY A 242 -30.82 2.17 21.28
N VAL A 243 -30.63 0.94 20.78
CA VAL A 243 -31.17 0.59 19.45
C VAL A 243 -32.69 0.39 19.58
N GLY A 244 -33.43 1.45 19.29
CA GLY A 244 -34.90 1.48 19.22
C GLY A 244 -35.42 1.58 17.79
N THR A 245 -36.74 1.62 17.60
CA THR A 245 -37.39 1.73 16.27
C THR A 245 -36.89 2.91 15.42
N ALA A 246 -36.53 4.05 16.05
CA ALA A 246 -36.00 5.23 15.36
C ALA A 246 -34.64 4.99 14.69
N ASN A 247 -33.81 4.09 15.23
CA ASN A 247 -32.44 3.84 14.78
C ASN A 247 -32.20 2.39 14.32
N ALA A 248 -33.19 1.50 14.51
CA ALA A 248 -33.14 0.10 14.08
C ALA A 248 -33.08 -0.03 12.54
N GLY A 249 -33.55 1.03 11.87
CA GLY A 249 -33.68 1.16 10.43
C GLY A 249 -34.54 0.08 9.79
N GLY A 250 -34.32 -0.18 8.51
CA GLY A 250 -35.17 -1.01 7.67
C GLY A 250 -34.42 -1.56 6.46
N THR A 251 -35.16 -2.07 5.49
CA THR A 251 -34.61 -2.63 4.27
C THR A 251 -34.79 -1.67 3.10
N TYR A 252 -33.79 -1.55 2.22
CA TYR A 252 -33.98 -1.00 0.88
C TYR A 252 -33.55 -2.03 -0.17
N ASP A 253 -34.33 -2.13 -1.24
CA ASP A 253 -34.04 -3.02 -2.35
C ASP A 253 -33.22 -2.29 -3.41
N VAL A 254 -32.14 -2.94 -3.85
CA VAL A 254 -31.35 -2.49 -5.00
C VAL A 254 -31.85 -3.23 -6.23
N TYR A 255 -32.19 -2.46 -7.25
CA TYR A 255 -32.66 -2.96 -8.53
C TYR A 255 -31.63 -2.65 -9.60
N LYS A 256 -31.64 -3.44 -10.67
CA LYS A 256 -30.85 -3.13 -11.87
C LYS A 256 -31.39 -1.86 -12.51
N LEU A 257 -30.55 -1.00 -13.06
CA LEU A 257 -31.01 0.11 -13.89
C LEU A 257 -31.31 -0.40 -15.30
N ILE A 258 -32.53 -0.15 -15.80
CA ILE A 258 -32.92 -0.37 -17.19
C ILE A 258 -33.07 0.97 -17.90
N ALA A 259 -32.60 1.03 -19.15
CA ALA A 259 -32.72 2.22 -19.97
C ALA A 259 -34.19 2.41 -20.37
N GLN A 260 -34.79 3.54 -20.00
CA GLN A 260 -36.01 4.04 -20.62
C GLN A 260 -35.69 4.51 -22.02
N LYS A 261 -36.44 4.02 -23.00
CA LYS A 261 -36.31 4.44 -24.40
C LYS A 261 -37.59 5.12 -24.86
N ASP A 262 -37.48 6.15 -25.68
CA ASP A 262 -38.63 6.72 -26.39
C ASP A 262 -39.14 5.77 -27.49
N GLY A 263 -40.21 6.16 -28.18
CA GLY A 263 -40.82 5.39 -29.28
C GLY A 263 -39.89 5.13 -30.47
N ASN A 264 -38.74 5.83 -30.52
CA ASN A 264 -37.72 5.69 -31.56
C ASN A 264 -36.49 4.90 -31.06
N GLY A 265 -36.56 4.35 -29.83
CA GLY A 265 -35.50 3.53 -29.26
C GLY A 265 -34.34 4.32 -28.65
N LYS A 266 -34.41 5.65 -28.57
CA LYS A 266 -33.38 6.49 -27.96
C LYS A 266 -33.53 6.49 -26.44
N VAL A 267 -32.43 6.29 -25.72
CA VAL A 267 -32.43 6.30 -24.24
C VAL A 267 -32.74 7.70 -23.72
N THR A 268 -33.85 7.83 -22.99
CA THR A 268 -34.32 9.08 -22.38
C THR A 268 -34.05 9.15 -20.88
N GLY A 269 -33.72 8.02 -20.24
CA GLY A 269 -33.36 7.94 -18.84
C GLY A 269 -33.04 6.51 -18.42
N TYR A 270 -32.77 6.31 -17.12
CA TYR A 270 -32.64 5.00 -16.51
C TYR A 270 -33.60 4.91 -15.33
N ILE A 271 -34.33 3.80 -15.24
CA ILE A 271 -35.23 3.51 -14.11
C ILE A 271 -34.81 2.21 -13.43
N ASN A 272 -35.18 2.07 -12.16
CA ASN A 272 -35.02 0.82 -11.45
C ASN A 272 -35.91 -0.26 -12.08
N ASP A 273 -35.32 -1.39 -12.42
CA ASP A 273 -35.99 -2.61 -12.82
C ASP A 273 -36.62 -3.26 -11.59
N THR A 274 -37.79 -2.78 -11.21
CA THR A 274 -38.55 -3.26 -10.05
C THR A 274 -38.91 -4.74 -10.12
N THR A 275 -38.74 -5.37 -11.29
CA THR A 275 -38.99 -6.80 -11.52
C THR A 275 -37.77 -7.66 -11.16
N ASN A 276 -36.55 -7.12 -11.32
CA ASN A 276 -35.30 -7.83 -11.07
C ASN A 276 -34.51 -7.19 -9.91
N LYS A 277 -34.93 -7.55 -8.70
CA LYS A 277 -34.23 -7.23 -7.46
C LYS A 277 -32.84 -7.87 -7.44
N LEU A 278 -31.81 -7.05 -7.34
CA LEU A 278 -30.41 -7.49 -7.23
C LEU A 278 -30.05 -7.85 -5.78
N GLY A 279 -30.70 -7.22 -4.81
CA GLY A 279 -30.52 -7.53 -3.39
C GLY A 279 -31.32 -6.61 -2.48
N THR A 280 -31.39 -6.98 -1.20
CA THR A 280 -31.90 -6.12 -0.11
C THR A 280 -30.76 -5.76 0.82
N PHE A 281 -30.66 -4.49 1.16
CA PHE A 281 -29.70 -3.99 2.13
C PHE A 281 -30.43 -3.46 3.36
N ASN A 282 -29.91 -3.81 4.53
CA ASN A 282 -30.37 -3.25 5.80
C ASN A 282 -29.69 -1.89 5.99
N TYR A 283 -30.47 -0.85 6.27
CA TYR A 283 -29.98 0.40 6.84
C TYR A 283 -30.39 0.45 8.31
N GLY A 284 -29.61 1.13 9.15
CA GLY A 284 -29.85 1.24 10.60
C GLY A 284 -28.99 0.30 11.44
N LEU A 285 -29.20 0.33 12.76
CA LEU A 285 -28.51 -0.50 13.75
C LEU A 285 -29.35 -1.75 14.03
N SER A 286 -28.76 -2.94 14.17
CA SER A 286 -29.55 -4.10 14.60
C SER A 286 -29.91 -4.01 16.08
N LYS A 287 -31.15 -4.37 16.44
CA LYS A 287 -31.56 -4.49 17.86
C LYS A 287 -30.76 -5.53 18.63
N SER A 288 -30.13 -6.50 17.92
CA SER A 288 -29.22 -7.47 18.51
C SER A 288 -27.95 -6.84 19.11
N TYR A 289 -27.69 -5.55 18.86
CA TYR A 289 -26.57 -4.85 19.45
C TYR A 289 -26.83 -4.41 20.90
N ASN A 290 -28.09 -4.41 21.36
CA ASN A 290 -28.41 -4.04 22.74
C ASN A 290 -27.95 -5.15 23.70
N GLN A 291 -27.17 -4.79 24.72
CA GLN A 291 -26.75 -5.68 25.81
C GLN A 291 -26.05 -6.98 25.35
N THR A 292 -25.28 -6.91 24.27
CA THR A 292 -24.52 -8.06 23.72
C THR A 292 -23.03 -7.97 24.07
N LEU A 293 -22.28 -9.02 23.74
CA LEU A 293 -20.83 -9.04 23.87
C LEU A 293 -20.20 -8.10 22.83
N GLY A 294 -19.54 -7.05 23.32
CA GLY A 294 -18.79 -6.09 22.54
C GLY A 294 -17.28 -6.25 22.75
N VAL A 295 -16.55 -6.03 21.68
CA VAL A 295 -15.10 -5.99 21.63
C VAL A 295 -14.66 -4.65 21.05
N ALA A 296 -13.64 -4.01 21.61
CA ALA A 296 -13.03 -2.82 21.02
C ALA A 296 -11.54 -2.76 21.34
N GLY A 297 -10.76 -1.97 20.59
CA GLY A 297 -9.36 -1.76 20.94
C GLY A 297 -8.49 -1.38 19.75
N VAL A 298 -7.19 -1.47 19.95
CA VAL A 298 -6.18 -1.20 18.92
C VAL A 298 -5.23 -2.38 18.85
N VAL A 299 -5.11 -2.97 17.66
CA VAL A 299 -4.14 -4.02 17.37
C VAL A 299 -2.98 -3.41 16.59
N ARG A 300 -1.78 -3.51 17.14
CA ARG A 300 -0.54 -3.01 16.53
C ARG A 300 0.39 -4.18 16.25
N LEU A 301 0.83 -4.31 15.01
CA LEU A 301 1.85 -5.27 14.57
C LEU A 301 2.88 -4.47 13.77
N ASN A 302 3.94 -4.04 14.43
CA ASN A 302 4.80 -2.98 13.94
C ASN A 302 6.25 -3.41 13.80
N SER A 303 6.85 -3.09 12.66
CA SER A 303 8.27 -3.32 12.35
C SER A 303 9.20 -2.18 12.76
N GLY A 304 8.64 -1.05 13.19
CA GLY A 304 9.39 0.17 13.49
C GLY A 304 9.30 1.21 12.37
N LYS A 305 9.85 2.40 12.63
CA LYS A 305 9.77 3.57 11.73
C LYS A 305 10.46 3.31 10.39
N THR A 306 9.83 3.74 9.29
CA THR A 306 10.31 3.52 7.91
C THR A 306 10.38 4.80 7.06
N ASP A 307 10.32 5.96 7.71
CA ASP A 307 10.37 7.28 7.09
C ASP A 307 11.81 7.81 6.89
N GLY A 308 12.79 7.14 7.51
CA GLY A 308 14.22 7.42 7.40
C GLY A 308 14.86 6.99 6.07
N VAL A 309 16.06 7.51 5.80
CA VAL A 309 16.86 7.18 4.60
C VAL A 309 17.39 5.74 4.62
N ASP A 310 17.51 5.16 5.80
CA ASP A 310 17.91 3.77 6.03
C ASP A 310 16.81 2.76 5.68
N ALA A 311 15.59 3.24 5.47
CA ALA A 311 14.46 2.50 4.91
C ALA A 311 14.23 2.84 3.44
N ARG A 312 15.28 3.15 2.67
CA ARG A 312 15.24 3.39 1.22
C ARG A 312 16.45 2.74 0.56
N GLY A 313 16.27 2.16 -0.62
CA GLY A 313 17.39 1.67 -1.42
C GLY A 313 18.31 2.79 -1.87
N SER A 314 19.34 2.43 -2.62
CA SER A 314 20.19 3.42 -3.27
C SER A 314 20.34 3.09 -4.75
N VAL A 315 20.33 4.13 -5.59
CA VAL A 315 20.55 4.01 -7.03
C VAL A 315 21.86 4.67 -7.38
N THR A 316 22.80 3.88 -7.90
CA THR A 316 24.06 4.40 -8.46
C THR A 316 24.00 4.28 -9.97
N LEU A 317 23.89 5.42 -10.65
CA LEU A 317 23.90 5.48 -12.12
C LEU A 317 25.32 5.26 -12.65
N GLY A 318 25.42 4.51 -13.74
CA GLY A 318 26.62 4.42 -14.57
C GLY A 318 26.79 5.63 -15.49
N ALA A 319 27.69 5.50 -16.46
CA ALA A 319 27.90 6.54 -17.46
C ALA A 319 26.66 6.71 -18.36
N VAL A 320 26.17 7.96 -18.47
CA VAL A 320 25.01 8.28 -19.30
C VAL A 320 25.44 8.49 -20.75
N THR A 321 24.96 7.63 -21.64
CA THR A 321 25.10 7.79 -23.09
C THR A 321 23.91 8.57 -23.65
N ARG A 322 24.17 9.57 -24.49
CA ARG A 322 23.15 10.45 -25.06
C ARG A 322 23.15 10.34 -26.57
N LYS A 323 21.97 10.16 -27.16
CA LYS A 323 21.78 10.03 -28.60
C LYS A 323 20.56 10.83 -29.04
N ILE A 324 20.61 11.27 -30.30
CA ILE A 324 19.48 11.91 -30.96
C ILE A 324 19.11 11.07 -32.17
N TYR A 325 17.82 10.80 -32.30
CA TYR A 325 17.25 10.02 -33.39
C TYR A 325 16.32 10.91 -34.21
N GLN A 326 16.41 10.82 -35.53
CA GLN A 326 15.39 11.39 -36.40
C GLN A 326 14.13 10.51 -36.37
N LEU A 327 12.98 11.16 -36.24
CA LEU A 327 11.68 10.52 -36.30
C LEU A 327 10.99 10.81 -37.64
N ASP A 328 10.29 9.82 -38.18
CA ASP A 328 9.56 9.96 -39.45
C ASP A 328 8.14 10.49 -39.20
N PHE A 329 7.70 11.52 -39.92
CA PHE A 329 6.34 12.08 -39.79
C PHE A 329 5.32 11.39 -40.70
N SER A 330 4.10 11.20 -40.19
CA SER A 330 2.93 10.72 -40.92
C SER A 330 2.31 11.85 -41.74
N ARG A 331 1.80 11.54 -42.94
CA ARG A 331 1.02 12.47 -43.77
C ARG A 331 -0.50 12.31 -43.58
N ASN A 332 -0.93 11.53 -42.59
CA ASN A 332 -2.34 11.24 -42.34
C ASN A 332 -2.97 12.33 -41.45
N THR A 333 -4.29 12.24 -41.24
CA THR A 333 -5.14 13.27 -40.61
C THR A 333 -4.76 13.70 -39.18
N ASP A 334 -3.83 13.00 -38.53
CA ASP A 334 -3.40 13.25 -37.14
C ASP A 334 -2.09 14.04 -37.02
N ASN A 335 -1.40 14.35 -38.13
CA ASN A 335 -0.18 15.15 -38.17
C ASN A 335 0.89 14.72 -37.14
N SER A 336 1.00 13.41 -36.92
CA SER A 336 1.82 12.83 -35.86
C SER A 336 3.06 12.10 -36.39
N VAL A 337 3.95 11.69 -35.49
CA VAL A 337 5.09 10.85 -35.83
C VAL A 337 4.60 9.44 -36.21
N LYS A 338 5.14 8.87 -37.29
CA LYS A 338 4.80 7.51 -37.78
C LYS A 338 5.05 6.47 -36.70
N ARG A 339 4.15 5.50 -36.66
CA ARG A 339 4.22 4.34 -35.79
C ARG A 339 4.17 3.05 -36.61
N ASP A 340 4.81 2.01 -36.12
CA ASP A 340 4.68 0.66 -36.66
C ASP A 340 3.29 0.06 -36.35
N ALA A 341 3.03 -1.15 -36.84
CA ALA A 341 1.76 -1.84 -36.61
C ALA A 341 1.48 -2.14 -35.13
N ALA A 342 2.48 -2.10 -34.25
CA ALA A 342 2.36 -2.26 -32.81
C ALA A 342 2.23 -0.91 -32.06
N GLY A 343 2.23 0.22 -32.78
CA GLY A 343 2.10 1.56 -32.20
C GLY A 343 3.42 2.20 -31.75
N ASN A 344 4.57 1.56 -31.99
CA ASN A 344 5.87 2.10 -31.62
C ASN A 344 6.32 3.15 -32.63
N VAL A 345 6.91 4.24 -32.15
CA VAL A 345 7.46 5.31 -33.01
C VAL A 345 8.62 4.79 -33.86
N ILE A 346 8.58 5.06 -35.17
CA ILE A 346 9.63 4.68 -36.13
C ILE A 346 10.73 5.74 -36.16
N TYR A 347 12.00 5.31 -36.15
CA TYR A 347 13.18 6.18 -36.22
C TYR A 347 14.28 5.55 -37.10
N THR A 348 15.00 6.38 -37.88
CA THR A 348 15.80 5.90 -39.03
C THR A 348 17.27 6.35 -39.04
N GLN A 349 17.82 6.88 -37.93
CA GLN A 349 19.24 7.28 -37.88
C GLN A 349 19.82 7.27 -36.46
N GLY A 350 21.11 6.92 -36.31
CA GLY A 350 21.83 6.88 -35.03
C GLY A 350 23.18 7.61 -35.04
N SER A 351 23.40 8.39 -33.97
CA SER A 351 24.57 9.12 -33.47
C SER A 351 25.12 10.30 -34.28
N ASP A 352 24.86 11.51 -33.77
CA ASP A 352 25.87 12.56 -33.72
C ASP A 352 25.82 13.23 -32.33
N VAL A 353 26.96 13.30 -31.63
CA VAL A 353 27.04 13.81 -30.24
C VAL A 353 27.84 15.12 -30.19
N THR A 354 28.19 15.70 -31.34
CA THR A 354 29.21 16.76 -31.39
C THR A 354 28.88 17.97 -32.27
N ALA A 355 27.74 17.99 -32.98
CA ALA A 355 27.29 19.15 -33.75
C ALA A 355 25.78 19.39 -33.56
N ASN A 356 25.31 20.62 -33.75
CA ASN A 356 23.89 20.98 -33.64
C ASN A 356 23.02 20.01 -34.48
N PRO A 357 22.24 19.14 -33.84
CA PRO A 357 21.49 18.06 -34.50
C PRO A 357 20.19 18.56 -35.14
N ASN A 358 19.86 19.84 -34.95
CA ASN A 358 18.75 20.51 -35.58
C ASN A 358 19.13 20.91 -37.01
N THR A 359 19.18 19.91 -37.89
CA THR A 359 19.48 20.09 -39.30
C THR A 359 18.22 19.92 -40.14
N SER A 360 18.22 20.53 -41.32
CA SER A 360 17.17 20.37 -42.34
C SER A 360 17.17 18.99 -43.01
N ALA A 361 18.01 18.05 -42.55
CA ALA A 361 18.03 16.69 -43.05
C ALA A 361 16.73 15.96 -42.68
N GLY A 362 16.14 15.30 -43.67
CA GLY A 362 14.90 14.53 -43.47
C GLY A 362 13.64 15.38 -43.31
N ILE A 363 13.64 16.64 -43.77
CA ILE A 363 12.43 17.47 -43.79
C ILE A 363 11.30 16.75 -44.54
N LEU A 364 10.18 16.59 -43.86
CA LEU A 364 8.90 16.33 -44.51
C LEU A 364 8.28 17.68 -44.88
N GLN A 365 8.16 17.94 -46.17
CA GLN A 365 7.50 19.15 -46.66
C GLN A 365 6.01 19.13 -46.27
N THR A 366 5.58 20.12 -45.50
CA THR A 366 4.19 20.28 -45.05
C THR A 366 3.40 21.12 -46.05
N TYR A 367 4.07 22.05 -46.71
CA TYR A 367 3.55 22.89 -47.77
C TYR A 367 4.49 22.88 -48.98
N MET A 368 3.92 22.85 -50.19
CA MET A 368 4.67 22.99 -51.44
C MET A 368 3.82 23.84 -52.42
N PRO A 369 4.22 25.09 -52.70
CA PRO A 369 3.52 25.91 -53.68
C PRO A 369 3.84 25.45 -55.12
N PRO A 370 3.06 25.91 -56.13
CA PRO A 370 3.27 25.57 -57.54
C PRO A 370 4.66 25.95 -58.08
N ASN A 371 5.13 25.28 -59.15
CA ASN A 371 6.39 25.60 -59.83
C ASN A 371 6.17 26.12 -61.27
N ASN A 372 7.26 26.50 -61.96
CA ASN A 372 7.21 27.06 -63.32
C ASN A 372 6.59 26.12 -64.37
N THR A 373 6.59 24.80 -64.14
CA THR A 373 5.96 23.80 -65.01
C THR A 373 4.44 23.75 -64.83
N GLN A 374 3.94 24.21 -63.68
CA GLN A 374 2.53 24.23 -63.31
C GLN A 374 1.87 25.59 -63.61
N LYS A 375 2.58 26.49 -64.32
CA LYS A 375 2.13 27.82 -64.74
C LYS A 375 0.90 27.77 -65.68
N THR A 376 0.65 26.64 -66.33
CA THR A 376 -0.20 26.56 -67.54
C THR A 376 -1.68 26.27 -67.31
N THR A 377 -2.20 26.18 -66.07
CA THR A 377 -3.62 25.85 -65.86
C THR A 377 -4.48 26.83 -65.07
N THR A 378 -3.99 27.91 -64.45
CA THR A 378 -4.75 29.13 -63.97
C THR A 378 -3.96 29.95 -62.93
N TYR A 379 -2.73 30.40 -63.23
CA TYR A 379 -2.06 31.39 -62.36
C TYR A 379 -1.65 32.65 -63.12
N ASP A 380 -2.59 33.19 -63.90
CA ASP A 380 -2.53 34.58 -64.37
C ASP A 380 -3.94 35.21 -64.48
N GLY A 381 -4.83 34.77 -63.58
CA GLY A 381 -6.23 35.17 -63.52
C GLY A 381 -7.01 34.16 -62.68
N LEU A 382 -7.42 34.54 -61.47
CA LEU A 382 -8.36 33.74 -60.69
C LEU A 382 -9.75 33.86 -61.36
N PRO A 383 -10.41 32.76 -61.78
CA PRO A 383 -11.84 32.80 -61.96
C PRO A 383 -12.46 33.00 -60.58
N SER A 384 -13.18 34.10 -60.40
CA SER A 384 -14.21 34.18 -59.37
C SER A 384 -15.14 32.97 -59.51
N GLY A 385 -15.05 31.99 -58.60
CA GLY A 385 -16.02 30.90 -58.55
C GLY A 385 -15.49 29.48 -58.42
N GLY A 386 -14.20 29.28 -58.19
CA GLY A 386 -13.69 28.00 -57.68
C GLY A 386 -13.73 27.97 -56.16
N SER A 387 -14.84 27.55 -55.57
CA SER A 387 -14.92 27.27 -54.12
C SER A 387 -14.07 26.03 -53.81
N PHE A 388 -12.76 26.19 -53.62
CA PHE A 388 -12.09 25.30 -52.68
C PHE A 388 -12.75 25.57 -51.33
N PRO A 389 -13.29 24.58 -50.60
CA PRO A 389 -14.17 24.82 -49.46
C PRO A 389 -13.56 25.64 -48.30
N SER A 390 -12.27 26.06 -48.39
CA SER A 390 -11.51 26.69 -47.30
C SER A 390 -10.40 27.68 -47.75
N GLY A 391 -10.60 28.51 -48.80
CA GLY A 391 -9.65 29.58 -49.21
C GLY A 391 -8.75 29.20 -50.41
N GLY A 392 -8.11 30.17 -51.07
CA GLY A 392 -7.32 29.94 -52.30
C GLY A 392 -5.92 29.33 -52.09
N GLN A 393 -5.29 28.83 -53.16
CA GLN A 393 -3.87 28.42 -53.14
C GLN A 393 -2.98 29.61 -52.75
N CYS A 394 -1.88 29.32 -52.04
CA CYS A 394 -0.96 30.35 -51.53
C CYS A 394 -1.56 31.31 -50.49
N ALA A 395 -2.46 30.80 -49.64
CA ALA A 395 -3.08 31.55 -48.55
C ALA A 395 -2.67 31.02 -47.16
N SER A 396 -2.55 31.96 -46.21
CA SER A 396 -2.41 31.72 -44.76
C SER A 396 -3.70 32.10 -44.00
N PRO A 397 -3.86 31.68 -42.73
CA PRO A 397 -4.88 32.17 -41.80
C PRO A 397 -4.87 33.68 -41.61
N GLU A 398 -3.68 34.26 -41.65
CA GLU A 398 -3.44 35.69 -41.55
C GLU A 398 -3.81 36.35 -42.89
N ALA A 399 -4.50 37.49 -42.83
CA ALA A 399 -4.83 38.28 -44.00
C ALA A 399 -3.53 38.87 -44.59
N GLN A 400 -2.88 38.13 -45.49
CA GLN A 400 -1.79 38.68 -46.28
C GLN A 400 -2.39 39.49 -47.43
N ASN A 401 -2.03 40.77 -47.51
CA ASN A 401 -2.47 41.71 -48.55
C ASN A 401 -1.86 41.42 -49.94
N GLY A 402 -1.81 40.15 -50.36
CA GLY A 402 -1.37 39.75 -51.69
C GLY A 402 -1.27 38.24 -51.85
N ALA A 403 -2.05 37.67 -52.77
CA ALA A 403 -2.07 36.23 -53.09
C ALA A 403 -0.72 35.66 -53.60
N ALA A 404 0.28 36.52 -53.87
CA ALA A 404 1.61 36.12 -54.31
C ALA A 404 2.57 35.75 -53.16
N ALA A 405 2.35 36.26 -51.93
CA ALA A 405 3.29 36.10 -50.81
C ALA A 405 3.33 34.68 -50.22
N GLY A 406 2.20 33.96 -50.22
CA GLY A 406 2.18 32.54 -49.84
C GLY A 406 2.88 31.64 -50.88
N CYS A 407 2.91 32.04 -52.15
CA CYS A 407 3.54 31.26 -53.22
C CYS A 407 5.07 31.33 -53.20
N THR A 408 5.67 32.24 -52.43
CA THR A 408 7.13 32.38 -52.30
C THR A 408 7.70 31.63 -51.10
N ILE A 409 6.87 30.91 -50.34
CA ILE A 409 7.27 30.24 -49.10
C ILE A 409 7.12 28.73 -49.26
N GLN A 410 8.04 27.96 -48.67
CA GLN A 410 7.86 26.54 -48.43
C GLN A 410 8.05 26.23 -46.95
N GLU A 411 7.15 25.40 -46.39
CA GLU A 411 7.22 24.94 -45.01
C GLU A 411 7.53 23.44 -44.97
N GLY A 412 8.24 23.04 -43.93
CA GLY A 412 8.56 21.65 -43.66
C GLY A 412 8.72 21.39 -42.18
N VAL A 413 8.73 20.12 -41.80
CA VAL A 413 8.87 19.71 -40.42
C VAL A 413 9.89 18.58 -40.30
N THR A 414 10.65 18.60 -39.20
CA THR A 414 11.46 17.49 -38.73
C THR A 414 11.12 17.17 -37.28
N ALA A 415 11.20 15.90 -36.88
CA ALA A 415 11.11 15.50 -35.49
C ALA A 415 12.38 14.80 -35.04
N ARG A 416 12.72 14.99 -33.77
CA ARG A 416 13.91 14.47 -33.12
C ARG A 416 13.51 13.86 -31.79
N ARG A 417 13.99 12.66 -31.50
CA ARG A 417 13.93 12.06 -30.16
C ARG A 417 15.29 12.17 -29.52
N PHE A 418 15.36 12.84 -28.38
CA PHE A 418 16.54 12.82 -27.54
C PHE A 418 16.41 11.62 -26.61
N VAL A 419 17.47 10.84 -26.48
CA VAL A 419 17.51 9.67 -25.60
C VAL A 419 18.77 9.74 -24.75
N ALA A 420 18.60 9.69 -23.44
CA ALA A 420 19.67 9.40 -22.50
C ALA A 420 19.49 7.97 -22.01
N THR A 421 20.52 7.15 -22.09
CA THR A 421 20.52 5.76 -21.62
C THR A 421 21.65 5.55 -20.63
N SER A 422 21.38 4.81 -19.56
CA SER A 422 22.40 4.39 -18.60
C SER A 422 22.10 2.98 -18.11
N SER A 423 23.13 2.31 -17.61
CA SER A 423 22.93 1.24 -16.64
C SER A 423 22.93 1.82 -15.23
N ASN A 424 22.35 1.12 -14.26
CA ASN A 424 22.47 1.46 -12.85
C ASN A 424 22.59 0.21 -11.97
N THR A 425 23.07 0.43 -10.76
CA THR A 425 22.96 -0.52 -9.65
C THR A 425 21.90 -0.03 -8.69
N TRP A 426 20.93 -0.88 -8.37
CA TRP A 426 19.98 -0.65 -7.29
C TRP A 426 20.38 -1.51 -6.09
N THR A 427 20.67 -0.87 -4.96
CA THR A 427 21.13 -1.55 -3.74
C THR A 427 19.99 -1.62 -2.73
N MET A 428 19.74 -2.82 -2.23
CA MET A 428 18.73 -3.05 -1.20
C MET A 428 19.16 -2.41 0.13
N PRO A 429 18.27 -1.70 0.84
CA PRO A 429 18.55 -1.27 2.21
C PRO A 429 18.54 -2.45 3.18
N ALA A 430 19.07 -2.24 4.39
CA ALA A 430 18.96 -3.22 5.46
C ALA A 430 17.47 -3.43 5.84
N ALA A 431 16.90 -4.57 5.44
CA ALA A 431 15.54 -4.93 5.83
C ALA A 431 15.49 -5.22 7.33
N LYS A 432 14.89 -4.34 8.13
CA LYS A 432 14.80 -4.50 9.59
C LYS A 432 13.69 -5.46 10.01
N SER A 433 12.81 -5.80 9.09
CA SER A 433 11.70 -6.72 9.30
C SER A 433 11.26 -7.32 7.97
N VAL A 434 10.93 -8.60 7.99
CA VAL A 434 10.48 -9.35 6.82
C VAL A 434 9.29 -10.21 7.22
N LEU A 435 8.15 -9.97 6.59
CA LEU A 435 7.01 -10.88 6.55
C LEU A 435 7.02 -11.61 5.21
N ARG A 436 7.27 -12.91 5.24
CA ARG A 436 7.27 -13.80 4.08
C ARG A 436 6.05 -14.72 4.14
N ILE A 437 5.36 -14.82 3.01
CA ILE A 437 4.31 -15.82 2.77
C ILE A 437 4.77 -16.68 1.59
N SER A 438 4.98 -17.98 1.79
CA SER A 438 5.55 -18.86 0.76
C SER A 438 4.75 -20.15 0.62
N THR A 439 4.80 -20.74 -0.57
CA THR A 439 4.16 -22.04 -0.87
C THR A 439 5.18 -23.11 -1.23
N GLN A 440 6.42 -22.75 -1.57
CA GLN A 440 7.44 -23.69 -1.96
C GLN A 440 7.99 -24.50 -0.78
N GLU A 441 7.80 -25.81 -0.84
CA GLU A 441 8.45 -26.79 0.02
C GLU A 441 9.77 -27.26 -0.62
N LEU A 442 10.87 -27.26 0.12
CA LEU A 442 12.20 -27.64 -0.41
C LEU A 442 12.50 -29.13 -0.38
N SER A 443 11.73 -29.91 0.37
CA SER A 443 11.97 -31.34 0.59
C SER A 443 10.61 -32.01 0.56
N GLY A 444 10.13 -32.34 -0.65
CA GLY A 444 8.74 -32.73 -0.91
C GLY A 444 8.22 -33.90 -0.07
N THR A 445 7.69 -33.59 1.11
CA THR A 445 6.86 -34.46 1.96
C THR A 445 5.39 -34.40 1.56
N ASP A 446 5.10 -33.81 0.39
CA ASP A 446 3.78 -33.49 -0.16
C ASP A 446 2.82 -34.70 -0.08
N ALA A 447 3.34 -35.93 -0.16
CA ALA A 447 2.58 -37.18 -0.12
C ALA A 447 2.22 -37.73 1.29
N THR A 448 2.74 -37.19 2.40
CA THR A 448 2.63 -37.84 3.73
C THR A 448 1.55 -37.28 4.67
N GLY A 449 0.74 -36.31 4.22
CA GLY A 449 -0.37 -35.74 5.00
C GLY A 449 -0.03 -34.44 5.75
N THR A 450 -0.72 -34.17 6.87
CA THR A 450 -0.49 -33.03 7.78
C THR A 450 0.12 -33.54 9.10
N PRO A 451 1.04 -32.82 9.75
CA PRO A 451 1.61 -33.22 11.05
C PRO A 451 0.59 -33.42 12.17
N ALA A 452 -0.57 -32.75 12.10
CA ALA A 452 -1.71 -33.02 12.98
C ALA A 452 -2.14 -34.50 13.00
N PHE A 453 -1.84 -35.25 11.93
CA PHE A 453 -2.15 -36.65 11.75
C PHE A 453 -0.93 -37.58 11.74
N GLY A 454 0.26 -37.07 12.08
CA GLY A 454 1.52 -37.81 12.05
C GLY A 454 2.23 -37.79 10.69
N GLY A 455 1.86 -36.86 9.81
CA GLY A 455 2.64 -36.56 8.60
C GLY A 455 3.92 -35.80 8.92
N ALA A 456 4.88 -35.78 7.98
CA ALA A 456 6.14 -35.10 8.19
C ALA A 456 5.99 -33.57 8.18
N ILE A 457 6.89 -32.88 8.89
CA ILE A 457 6.91 -31.42 8.99
C ILE A 457 7.54 -30.83 7.72
N PRO A 458 6.81 -29.98 6.97
CA PRO A 458 7.31 -29.39 5.73
C PRO A 458 8.47 -28.42 5.97
N ASN A 459 9.41 -28.42 5.02
CA ASN A 459 10.57 -27.54 5.04
C ASN A 459 10.38 -26.35 4.10
N PHE A 460 10.21 -25.16 4.68
CA PHE A 460 10.10 -23.89 3.96
C PHE A 460 11.34 -23.00 4.09
N LYS A 461 12.49 -23.57 4.48
CA LYS A 461 13.76 -22.83 4.46
C LYS A 461 13.98 -22.22 3.07
N ALA A 462 14.72 -21.12 2.98
CA ALA A 462 14.96 -20.50 1.68
C ALA A 462 16.02 -21.26 0.87
N ASN A 463 15.77 -21.42 -0.43
CA ASN A 463 16.77 -21.83 -1.42
C ASN A 463 17.42 -20.58 -2.05
N ALA A 464 18.26 -20.77 -3.08
CA ALA A 464 18.98 -19.69 -3.76
C ALA A 464 18.11 -18.58 -4.40
N LYS A 465 16.78 -18.76 -4.50
CA LYS A 465 15.86 -17.76 -5.09
C LYS A 465 14.67 -17.40 -4.21
N ALA A 466 14.60 -17.99 -3.01
CA ALA A 466 13.56 -17.79 -1.99
C ALA A 466 12.20 -17.31 -2.51
N GLU A 467 11.30 -18.26 -2.77
CA GLU A 467 9.93 -17.98 -3.23
C GLU A 467 9.06 -17.36 -2.14
N GLY A 468 8.04 -16.62 -2.59
CA GLY A 468 6.96 -16.13 -1.77
C GLY A 468 6.60 -14.68 -2.07
N ILE A 469 5.60 -14.18 -1.37
CA ILE A 469 5.34 -12.74 -1.25
C ILE A 469 6.14 -12.24 -0.04
N PHE A 470 6.92 -11.20 -0.24
CA PHE A 470 7.69 -10.54 0.80
C PHE A 470 7.14 -9.15 1.04
N LEU A 471 6.82 -8.88 2.30
CA LEU A 471 6.49 -7.56 2.81
C LEU A 471 7.63 -7.12 3.73
N TYR A 472 8.38 -6.12 3.31
CA TYR A 472 9.49 -5.55 4.05
C TYR A 472 9.02 -4.41 4.94
N ASN A 473 9.47 -4.42 6.19
CA ASN A 473 9.11 -3.46 7.22
C ASN A 473 7.60 -3.12 7.30
N PRO A 474 6.68 -4.10 7.33
CA PRO A 474 5.26 -3.82 7.45
C PRO A 474 4.92 -3.25 8.84
N ASN A 475 4.09 -2.21 8.88
CA ASN A 475 3.47 -1.70 10.09
C ASN A 475 1.95 -1.73 9.92
N ILE A 476 1.27 -2.50 10.77
CA ILE A 476 -0.17 -2.75 10.71
C ILE A 476 -0.77 -2.25 12.03
N ASN A 477 -1.54 -1.18 11.98
CA ASN A 477 -2.17 -0.56 13.13
C ASN A 477 -3.68 -0.49 12.88
N LEU A 478 -4.43 -1.40 13.48
CA LEU A 478 -5.87 -1.55 13.27
C LEU A 478 -6.64 -1.09 14.50
N VAL A 479 -7.50 -0.10 14.34
CA VAL A 479 -8.47 0.32 15.33
C VAL A 479 -9.74 -0.48 15.15
N LEU A 480 -10.05 -1.34 16.11
CA LEU A 480 -11.23 -2.20 16.14
C LEU A 480 -12.37 -1.48 16.88
N GLY A 481 -12.80 -0.34 16.36
CA GLY A 481 -13.92 0.42 16.92
C GLY A 481 -13.66 1.08 18.27
N SER A 482 -14.74 1.33 19.01
CA SER A 482 -14.73 1.98 20.32
C SER A 482 -15.83 1.42 21.23
N LEU A 483 -15.92 1.87 22.49
CA LEU A 483 -17.01 1.47 23.37
C LEU A 483 -18.40 1.85 22.84
N ALA A 484 -18.48 2.90 22.01
CA ALA A 484 -19.72 3.34 21.34
C ALA A 484 -19.89 2.75 19.93
N GLN A 485 -18.86 2.07 19.41
CA GLN A 485 -18.86 1.38 18.11
C GLN A 485 -18.16 0.02 18.26
N PRO A 486 -18.77 -0.94 18.99
CA PRO A 486 -18.17 -2.24 19.24
C PRO A 486 -18.05 -3.09 17.98
N LEU A 487 -17.01 -3.93 17.96
CA LEU A 487 -17.02 -5.19 17.22
C LEU A 487 -17.87 -6.20 18.00
N ILE A 488 -18.91 -6.73 17.39
CA ILE A 488 -19.80 -7.71 18.00
C ILE A 488 -19.70 -9.04 17.28
N LEU A 489 -19.95 -10.11 18.05
CA LEU A 489 -20.15 -11.45 17.54
C LEU A 489 -21.60 -11.81 17.80
N GLY A 490 -22.33 -12.22 16.78
CA GLY A 490 -23.75 -12.48 16.90
C GLY A 490 -24.20 -13.62 16.01
N THR A 491 -25.31 -14.23 16.38
CA THR A 491 -26.02 -15.19 15.53
C THR A 491 -27.47 -14.76 15.36
N ASP A 492 -28.01 -14.94 14.16
CA ASP A 492 -29.42 -14.75 13.84
C ASP A 492 -30.21 -16.08 13.88
N GLY A 493 -29.61 -17.12 14.46
CA GLY A 493 -30.16 -18.48 14.57
C GLY A 493 -29.67 -19.44 13.49
N SER A 494 -29.34 -18.95 12.29
CA SER A 494 -28.82 -19.77 11.19
C SER A 494 -27.48 -19.29 10.66
N ASN A 495 -27.06 -18.09 11.00
CA ASN A 495 -25.80 -17.53 10.57
C ASN A 495 -25.01 -17.02 11.78
N PHE A 496 -23.70 -17.17 11.72
CA PHE A 496 -22.78 -16.45 12.60
C PHE A 496 -22.33 -15.18 11.91
N SER A 497 -22.13 -14.12 12.67
CA SER A 497 -21.71 -12.81 12.17
C SER A 497 -20.64 -12.19 13.05
N ILE A 498 -19.66 -11.59 12.39
CA ILE A 498 -18.66 -10.70 12.97
C ILE A 498 -18.96 -9.32 12.41
N GLU A 499 -19.29 -8.38 13.27
CA GLU A 499 -19.79 -7.08 12.83
C GLU A 499 -19.18 -5.94 13.63
N LEU A 500 -18.40 -5.07 13.00
CA LEU A 500 -18.12 -3.76 13.57
C LEU A 500 -19.37 -2.92 13.39
N THR A 501 -20.07 -2.61 14.48
CA THR A 501 -21.35 -1.92 14.42
C THR A 501 -21.22 -0.58 13.71
N ARG A 502 -22.31 -0.12 13.11
CA ARG A 502 -22.36 1.24 12.58
C ARG A 502 -22.15 2.25 13.71
N ILE A 503 -21.51 3.37 13.40
CA ILE A 503 -21.42 4.51 14.31
C ILE A 503 -22.85 5.04 14.60
N PRO A 504 -23.27 5.20 15.87
CA PRO A 504 -24.53 5.82 16.22
C PRO A 504 -24.71 7.18 15.54
N ASN A 505 -25.92 7.49 15.06
CA ASN A 505 -26.20 8.79 14.45
C ASN A 505 -26.31 9.89 15.53
N ASN A 506 -25.18 10.26 16.11
CA ASN A 506 -25.09 11.22 17.20
C ASN A 506 -23.82 12.07 17.06
N ALA A 507 -23.99 13.40 17.08
CA ALA A 507 -22.90 14.35 16.89
C ALA A 507 -21.76 14.20 17.93
N ALA A 508 -22.07 13.88 19.19
CA ALA A 508 -21.08 13.70 20.25
C ALA A 508 -20.24 12.41 20.10
N VAL A 509 -20.74 11.42 19.34
CA VAL A 509 -19.97 10.22 18.98
C VAL A 509 -19.14 10.50 17.72
N TYR A 510 -19.74 11.15 16.72
CA TYR A 510 -19.06 11.50 15.49
C TYR A 510 -17.88 12.44 15.70
N SER A 511 -18.02 13.46 16.54
CA SER A 511 -16.94 14.40 16.85
C SER A 511 -15.74 13.72 17.53
N LYS A 512 -15.95 12.60 18.24
CA LYS A 512 -14.87 11.80 18.83
C LYS A 512 -14.18 10.88 17.82
N ILE A 513 -14.89 10.39 16.82
CA ILE A 513 -14.37 9.41 15.86
C ILE A 513 -13.73 10.10 14.66
N TYR A 514 -14.40 11.07 14.05
CA TYR A 514 -13.96 11.71 12.81
C TYR A 514 -12.78 12.65 13.04
N GLN A 515 -11.90 12.69 12.04
CA GLN A 515 -10.81 13.63 11.94
C GLN A 515 -11.15 14.69 10.90
N ARG A 516 -10.84 15.96 11.19
CA ARG A 516 -10.89 17.03 10.19
C ARG A 516 -9.55 17.12 9.47
N TYR A 517 -9.54 16.87 8.17
CA TYR A 517 -8.35 17.05 7.35
C TYR A 517 -8.25 18.52 6.89
N SER A 518 -7.03 19.06 6.88
CA SER A 518 -6.75 20.47 6.60
C SER A 518 -6.87 20.85 5.12
N ASP A 519 -6.99 19.85 4.23
CA ASP A 519 -7.13 19.98 2.78
C ASP A 519 -8.59 20.06 2.32
N ILE A 520 -9.56 20.05 3.25
CA ILE A 520 -10.97 20.30 2.92
C ILE A 520 -11.12 21.78 2.53
N PRO A 521 -11.50 22.09 1.28
CA PRO A 521 -11.71 23.47 0.81
C PRO A 521 -12.71 24.23 1.71
N ALA A 522 -12.48 25.53 1.92
CA ALA A 522 -13.27 26.34 2.85
C ALA A 522 -14.77 26.43 2.47
N ASP A 523 -15.11 26.18 1.21
CA ASP A 523 -16.47 26.11 0.65
C ASP A 523 -17.18 24.77 0.93
N VAL A 524 -16.45 23.73 1.34
CA VAL A 524 -16.99 22.41 1.75
C VAL A 524 -16.78 22.17 3.25
N ALA A 525 -16.08 23.07 3.94
CA ALA A 525 -15.86 22.98 5.37
C ALA A 525 -17.21 23.06 6.11
N LEU A 526 -17.59 21.97 6.79
CA LEU A 526 -18.69 21.96 7.74
C LEU A 526 -18.41 23.01 8.83
N SER A 527 -19.07 24.15 8.76
CA SER A 527 -19.10 25.15 9.83
C SER A 527 -20.16 24.76 10.87
N ASP A 528 -20.02 23.54 11.41
CA ASP A 528 -20.97 22.94 12.34
C ASP A 528 -20.67 23.26 13.81
N GLY A 529 -19.59 24.00 14.09
CA GLY A 529 -19.15 24.36 15.44
C GLY A 529 -18.57 23.19 16.25
N ASN A 530 -18.44 21.99 15.66
CA ASN A 530 -17.95 20.81 16.36
C ASN A 530 -16.42 20.72 16.32
N THR A 531 -15.81 20.33 17.45
CA THR A 531 -14.39 19.98 17.50
C THR A 531 -14.23 18.49 17.22
N TYR A 532 -13.51 18.15 16.15
CA TYR A 532 -13.23 16.77 15.75
C TYR A 532 -11.93 16.27 16.39
N LEU A 533 -12.02 15.18 17.15
CA LEU A 533 -10.93 14.61 17.96
C LEU A 533 -10.31 13.35 17.36
N GLY A 534 -10.83 12.87 16.22
CA GLY A 534 -10.32 11.69 15.55
C GLY A 534 -8.88 11.86 15.09
N ASN A 535 -8.13 10.77 15.13
CA ASN A 535 -6.74 10.72 14.73
C ASN A 535 -6.34 9.32 14.23
N THR A 536 -5.34 9.30 13.35
CA THR A 536 -4.78 8.06 12.81
C THR A 536 -3.73 7.45 13.73
N CYS A 537 -3.86 6.14 13.95
CA CYS A 537 -2.84 5.28 14.52
C CYS A 537 -1.86 4.85 13.44
N ASN A 538 -0.66 5.42 13.41
CA ASN A 538 0.44 4.95 12.59
C ASN A 538 1.68 4.65 13.44
N ILE A 539 2.76 4.20 12.79
CA ILE A 539 3.98 3.81 13.49
C ILE A 539 4.66 4.99 14.21
N ASN A 540 4.49 6.20 13.69
CA ASN A 540 5.09 7.41 14.24
C ASN A 540 4.29 7.95 15.41
N LYS A 541 2.96 7.85 15.34
CA LYS A 541 2.04 8.33 16.37
C LYS A 541 0.75 7.52 16.35
N CYS A 542 0.38 6.99 17.51
CA CYS A 542 -0.92 6.38 17.73
C CYS A 542 -1.51 6.97 19.00
N GLY A 543 -2.50 7.85 18.86
CA GLY A 543 -3.06 8.55 20.00
C GLY A 543 -2.19 9.70 20.54
N GLY A 544 -2.30 9.94 21.84
CA GLY A 544 -1.56 10.95 22.59
C GLY A 544 -0.22 10.47 23.13
N THR A 545 0.40 11.31 23.97
CA THR A 545 1.68 11.03 24.63
C THR A 545 1.45 10.92 26.13
N GLN A 546 1.98 9.85 26.73
CA GLN A 546 1.98 9.65 28.18
C GLN A 546 3.42 9.54 28.69
N THR A 547 3.71 10.18 29.82
CA THR A 547 5.04 10.12 30.43
C THR A 547 4.96 9.35 31.74
N ILE A 548 5.74 8.28 31.84
CA ILE A 548 5.87 7.45 33.06
C ILE A 548 7.36 7.40 33.39
N ASN A 549 7.74 7.83 34.60
CA ASN A 549 9.14 7.88 35.04
C ASN A 549 10.10 8.54 34.03
N ASN A 550 9.73 9.71 33.51
CA ASN A 550 10.48 10.47 32.49
C ASN A 550 10.65 9.77 31.14
N ILE A 551 10.00 8.63 30.91
CA ILE A 551 9.96 7.95 29.62
C ILE A 551 8.64 8.29 28.93
N SER A 552 8.74 8.73 27.68
CA SER A 552 7.59 9.07 26.84
C SER A 552 7.08 7.84 26.09
N TYR A 553 5.79 7.58 26.21
CA TYR A 553 5.06 6.51 25.53
C TYR A 553 3.96 7.07 24.65
N GLN A 554 3.57 6.31 23.62
CA GLN A 554 2.35 6.52 22.86
C GLN A 554 1.19 5.86 23.61
N ASP A 555 0.06 6.56 23.76
CA ASP A 555 -1.16 5.90 24.20
C ASP A 555 -1.81 5.09 23.05
N SER A 556 -3.05 4.66 23.23
CA SER A 556 -3.77 3.83 22.26
C SER A 556 -5.16 4.39 21.95
N LYS A 557 -5.37 5.70 22.13
CA LYS A 557 -6.66 6.37 21.95
C LYS A 557 -6.91 6.84 20.51
N ALA A 558 -6.49 6.03 19.54
CA ALA A 558 -6.66 6.35 18.13
C ALA A 558 -8.02 5.90 17.58
N THR A 559 -8.53 6.58 16.55
CA THR A 559 -9.84 6.25 15.93
C THR A 559 -9.73 5.74 14.50
N HIS A 560 -8.63 6.03 13.81
CA HIS A 560 -8.38 5.56 12.45
C HIS A 560 -7.17 4.63 12.39
N SER A 561 -7.23 3.66 11.49
CA SER A 561 -6.20 2.66 11.26
C SER A 561 -5.17 3.13 10.23
N SER A 562 -4.00 2.49 10.22
CA SER A 562 -3.03 2.59 9.13
C SER A 562 -2.34 1.26 8.85
N ILE A 563 -1.96 1.07 7.60
CA ILE A 563 -1.14 -0.04 7.13
C ILE A 563 -0.07 0.56 6.23
N THR A 564 1.19 0.32 6.55
CA THR A 564 2.32 0.73 5.70
C THR A 564 3.24 -0.44 5.47
N ILE A 565 3.82 -0.51 4.28
CA ILE A 565 4.74 -1.56 3.88
C ILE A 565 5.90 -0.88 3.16
N GLY A 566 7.11 -1.08 3.68
CA GLY A 566 8.33 -0.54 3.10
C GLY A 566 8.60 0.93 3.43
N SER A 567 9.24 1.61 2.49
CA SER A 567 9.63 3.03 2.59
C SER A 567 8.42 3.96 2.70
N THR A 568 8.42 4.81 3.72
CA THR A 568 7.37 5.81 3.92
C THR A 568 7.92 7.24 3.95
N VAL A 569 7.01 8.20 3.93
CA VAL A 569 7.25 9.61 4.25
C VAL A 569 6.22 10.00 5.30
N TYR A 570 6.71 10.55 6.41
CA TYR A 570 5.88 11.02 7.51
C TYR A 570 5.84 12.54 7.55
N ASP A 571 4.63 13.11 7.59
CA ASP A 571 4.39 14.51 7.88
C ASP A 571 3.88 14.64 9.34
N ALA A 572 4.75 15.15 10.21
CA ALA A 572 4.44 15.35 11.62
C ALA A 572 3.37 16.44 11.87
N THR A 573 3.20 17.39 10.95
CA THR A 573 2.22 18.48 11.07
C THR A 573 0.80 17.95 10.93
N THR A 574 0.58 17.09 9.92
CA THR A 574 -0.73 16.52 9.61
C THR A 574 -0.92 15.12 10.19
N ASN A 575 0.10 14.56 10.84
CA ASN A 575 0.16 13.16 11.28
C ASN A 575 -0.15 12.16 10.16
N ARG A 576 0.36 12.43 8.96
CA ARG A 576 0.07 11.64 7.77
C ARG A 576 1.29 10.84 7.34
N THR A 577 1.08 9.55 7.10
CA THR A 577 2.10 8.66 6.53
C THR A 577 1.72 8.29 5.10
N THR A 578 2.65 8.48 4.17
CA THR A 578 2.45 8.12 2.75
C THR A 578 3.54 7.18 2.26
N ALA A 579 3.26 6.42 1.21
CA ALA A 579 4.28 5.60 0.57
C ALA A 579 5.31 6.50 -0.11
N TYR A 580 6.59 6.18 0.06
CA TYR A 580 7.65 6.85 -0.68
C TYR A 580 7.55 6.49 -2.17
N LYS A 581 7.72 7.49 -3.05
CA LYS A 581 7.50 7.36 -4.50
C LYS A 581 8.78 7.41 -5.34
N GLY A 582 9.95 7.53 -4.71
CA GLY A 582 11.23 7.55 -5.43
C GLY A 582 11.61 6.17 -5.96
N ILE A 583 12.61 6.14 -6.85
CA ILE A 583 13.15 4.90 -7.44
C ILE A 583 13.81 4.00 -6.37
N GLU A 584 14.14 4.58 -5.22
CA GLU A 584 14.69 3.93 -4.04
C GLU A 584 13.63 3.23 -3.18
N ALA A 585 12.35 3.34 -3.54
CA ALA A 585 11.28 2.67 -2.80
C ALA A 585 11.48 1.15 -2.79
N PHE A 586 11.26 0.54 -1.63
CA PHE A 586 11.18 -0.90 -1.46
C PHE A 586 10.08 -1.23 -0.46
N GLY A 587 9.50 -2.43 -0.53
CA GLY A 587 8.42 -2.80 0.38
C GLY A 587 7.76 -4.12 0.03
N VAL A 588 7.20 -4.21 -1.16
CA VAL A 588 6.51 -5.41 -1.64
C VAL A 588 7.35 -6.07 -2.73
N SER A 589 7.61 -7.37 -2.61
CA SER A 589 8.22 -8.15 -3.69
C SER A 589 7.61 -9.53 -3.85
N ILE A 590 7.71 -10.07 -5.07
CA ILE A 590 7.41 -11.47 -5.39
C ILE A 590 8.75 -12.18 -5.61
N GLY A 591 9.11 -13.07 -4.69
CA GLY A 591 10.47 -13.55 -4.50
C GLY A 591 11.31 -12.58 -3.66
N GLU A 592 12.38 -13.07 -3.06
CA GLU A 592 13.31 -12.24 -2.29
C GLU A 592 13.87 -11.11 -3.16
N LEU A 593 13.83 -9.89 -2.61
CA LEU A 593 14.46 -8.73 -3.19
C LEU A 593 15.97 -8.76 -2.92
N GLN A 594 16.78 -8.47 -3.94
CA GLN A 594 18.24 -8.44 -3.83
C GLN A 594 18.79 -7.20 -4.53
N THR A 595 20.03 -6.84 -4.20
CA THR A 595 20.79 -5.83 -4.95
C THR A 595 21.01 -6.31 -6.38
N GLU A 596 20.67 -5.47 -7.38
CA GLU A 596 20.81 -5.80 -8.79
C GLU A 596 21.63 -4.74 -9.52
N THR A 597 22.60 -5.21 -10.32
CA THR A 597 23.51 -4.38 -11.13
C THR A 597 23.13 -4.46 -12.61
N ASN A 598 23.59 -3.50 -13.41
CA ASN A 598 23.36 -3.47 -14.87
C ASN A 598 21.88 -3.34 -15.27
N LEU A 599 21.08 -2.71 -14.42
CA LEU A 599 19.69 -2.37 -14.73
C LEU A 599 19.68 -1.30 -15.81
N ASN A 600 19.06 -1.60 -16.94
CA ASN A 600 18.98 -0.65 -18.06
C ASN A 600 17.85 0.35 -17.83
N ASN A 601 18.13 1.61 -18.10
CA ASN A 601 17.15 2.69 -18.05
C ASN A 601 17.33 3.64 -19.24
N SER A 602 16.25 4.34 -19.59
CA SER A 602 16.31 5.40 -20.59
C SER A 602 15.33 6.52 -20.26
N LEU A 603 15.73 7.74 -20.60
CA LEU A 603 14.86 8.91 -20.64
C LEU A 603 14.77 9.35 -22.09
N SER A 604 13.55 9.44 -22.62
CA SER A 604 13.31 9.86 -24.00
C SER A 604 12.38 11.06 -24.04
N GLN A 605 12.69 12.05 -24.88
CA GLN A 605 11.83 13.20 -25.13
C GLN A 605 11.80 13.52 -26.62
N ASP A 606 10.61 13.76 -27.15
CA ASP A 606 10.39 14.07 -28.56
C ASP A 606 10.23 15.57 -28.75
N TYR A 607 10.85 16.09 -29.82
CA TYR A 607 10.82 17.47 -30.22
C TYR A 607 10.49 17.59 -31.71
N THR A 608 9.89 18.72 -32.06
CA THR A 608 9.48 19.10 -33.41
C THR A 608 10.14 20.42 -33.79
N GLN A 609 10.63 20.51 -35.02
CA GLN A 609 11.18 21.75 -35.59
C GLN A 609 10.47 22.03 -36.91
N VAL A 610 9.90 23.23 -37.02
CA VAL A 610 9.38 23.76 -38.28
C VAL A 610 10.50 24.47 -39.04
N TRP A 611 10.52 24.27 -40.35
CA TRP A 611 11.49 24.82 -41.27
C TRP A 611 10.79 25.66 -42.33
N LYS A 612 11.43 26.74 -42.75
CA LYS A 612 10.95 27.63 -43.79
C LYS A 612 12.06 27.91 -44.80
N GLN A 613 11.74 27.89 -46.08
CA GLN A 613 12.56 28.46 -47.14
C GLN A 613 11.74 29.41 -48.00
N ASP A 614 12.41 30.39 -48.57
CA ASP A 614 11.80 31.44 -49.39
C ASP A 614 12.36 31.37 -50.82
N ARG A 615 11.60 31.87 -51.80
CA ARG A 615 12.06 32.05 -53.19
C ARG A 615 11.60 33.39 -53.72
N THR A 616 12.20 33.86 -54.80
CA THR A 616 11.75 35.08 -55.46
C THR A 616 10.61 34.80 -56.45
N HIS A 617 9.72 35.79 -56.61
CA HIS A 617 8.68 35.80 -57.63
C HIS A 617 8.77 37.12 -58.39
N SER A 618 8.86 37.05 -59.72
CA SER A 618 8.97 38.23 -60.57
C SER A 618 8.03 38.09 -61.76
N CYS A 619 7.30 39.16 -62.07
CA CYS A 619 6.42 39.23 -63.22
C CYS A 619 6.86 40.40 -64.09
N ASN A 620 6.87 40.19 -65.41
CA ASN A 620 7.07 41.28 -66.34
C ASN A 620 5.74 42.03 -66.60
N TRP A 621 5.81 43.13 -67.34
CA TRP A 621 4.65 43.95 -67.69
C TRP A 621 3.57 43.20 -68.51
N LEU A 622 3.92 42.08 -69.14
CA LEU A 622 2.98 41.25 -69.92
C LEU A 622 2.24 40.21 -69.06
N GLY A 623 2.45 40.21 -67.74
CA GLY A 623 1.87 39.20 -66.83
C GLY A 623 2.71 37.93 -66.72
N ASP A 624 3.80 37.80 -67.49
CA ASP A 624 4.65 36.62 -67.42
C ASP A 624 5.43 36.57 -66.11
N CYS A 625 4.89 35.79 -65.19
CA CYS A 625 5.51 35.50 -63.91
C CYS A 625 6.46 34.30 -63.98
N SER A 626 7.53 34.36 -63.19
CA SER A 626 8.47 33.26 -62.97
C SER A 626 8.89 33.19 -61.50
N PHE A 627 9.06 31.96 -61.02
CA PHE A 627 9.62 31.66 -59.70
C PHE A 627 11.12 31.40 -59.81
N GLY A 628 11.89 32.06 -58.95
CA GLY A 628 13.32 31.80 -58.77
C GLY A 628 13.58 30.51 -57.99
N GLY A 629 14.86 30.20 -57.79
CA GLY A 629 15.29 29.08 -56.96
C GLY A 629 14.93 29.26 -55.48
N TRP A 630 14.77 28.15 -54.77
CA TRP A 630 14.58 28.16 -53.31
C TRP A 630 15.87 28.57 -52.58
N SER A 631 15.73 29.33 -51.51
CA SER A 631 16.76 29.56 -50.52
C SER A 631 17.07 28.27 -49.75
N GLY A 632 18.09 28.31 -48.88
CA GLY A 632 18.25 27.25 -47.88
C GLY A 632 17.07 27.20 -46.89
N TRP A 633 16.85 26.03 -46.29
CA TRP A 633 15.92 25.86 -45.18
C TRP A 633 16.44 26.54 -43.91
N ASN A 634 15.61 27.38 -43.31
CA ASN A 634 15.86 28.07 -42.06
C ASN A 634 14.94 27.52 -40.96
N ALA A 635 15.48 27.32 -39.76
CA ALA A 635 14.69 26.89 -38.60
C ALA A 635 13.78 28.02 -38.13
N VAL A 636 12.50 27.71 -37.90
CA VAL A 636 11.51 28.66 -37.38
C VAL A 636 11.51 28.58 -35.85
N ALA A 637 11.75 29.71 -35.19
CA ALA A 637 11.74 29.79 -33.73
C ALA A 637 10.33 29.52 -33.17
N PRO A 638 10.22 28.94 -31.95
CA PRO A 638 8.93 28.74 -31.29
C PRO A 638 8.21 30.07 -31.03
N LYS A 639 6.94 30.16 -31.42
CA LYS A 639 6.01 31.24 -31.08
C LYS A 639 5.72 31.20 -29.58
N ALA A 640 5.61 32.37 -28.97
CA ALA A 640 5.21 32.47 -27.57
C ALA A 640 3.77 31.96 -27.38
N ASN A 641 3.53 31.25 -26.28
CA ASN A 641 2.22 30.73 -25.91
C ASN A 641 1.32 31.86 -25.34
N VAL A 642 1.06 32.87 -26.15
CA VAL A 642 0.02 33.89 -25.91
C VAL A 642 -1.26 33.32 -26.50
N GLY A 643 -2.38 33.32 -25.77
CA GLY A 643 -3.67 32.72 -26.14
C GLY A 643 -4.35 33.31 -27.39
N ALA A 644 -3.60 33.46 -28.47
CA ALA A 644 -3.98 33.93 -29.77
C ALA A 644 -4.55 32.78 -30.62
N LYS A 645 -5.33 33.15 -31.63
CA LYS A 645 -6.02 32.22 -32.55
C LYS A 645 -5.06 31.42 -33.47
N ASP A 646 -3.77 31.73 -33.48
CA ASP A 646 -2.75 31.09 -34.32
C ASP A 646 -1.47 30.78 -33.53
N THR A 647 -1.46 29.62 -32.88
CA THR A 647 -0.37 29.15 -32.01
C THR A 647 0.68 28.32 -32.75
N TYR A 648 0.61 28.21 -34.08
CA TYR A 648 1.40 27.23 -34.84
C TYR A 648 2.38 27.88 -35.81
N GLU A 649 3.55 27.28 -36.04
CA GLU A 649 4.54 27.79 -37.01
C GLU A 649 4.25 27.32 -38.44
N THR A 650 3.61 26.16 -38.63
CA THR A 650 3.08 25.78 -39.96
C THR A 650 1.74 26.44 -40.19
N THR A 651 1.68 27.38 -41.13
CA THR A 651 0.49 28.24 -41.32
C THR A 651 -0.13 28.11 -42.71
N GLN A 652 0.48 27.42 -43.68
CA GLN A 652 0.01 27.48 -45.07
C GLN A 652 -1.14 26.52 -45.40
N ARG A 653 -2.25 27.07 -45.94
CA ARG A 653 -3.57 26.41 -45.96
C ARG A 653 -3.87 25.46 -47.13
N GLN A 654 -2.99 25.25 -48.10
CA GLN A 654 -3.24 24.28 -49.20
C GLN A 654 -1.96 23.67 -49.75
N ASN A 655 -1.92 22.37 -50.03
CA ASN A 655 -0.76 21.71 -50.66
C ASN A 655 -1.18 20.71 -51.76
N MET A 656 -0.20 20.19 -52.51
CA MET A 656 -0.40 19.11 -53.50
C MET A 656 -0.02 17.71 -52.95
N ASN A 657 0.32 17.59 -51.65
CA ASN A 657 1.03 16.44 -51.09
C ASN A 657 0.38 15.83 -49.82
N GLY A 658 -0.88 16.16 -49.51
CA GLY A 658 -1.56 15.77 -48.27
C GLY A 658 -1.16 16.71 -47.13
N GLN A 659 -2.11 17.50 -46.62
CA GLN A 659 -1.82 18.71 -45.82
C GLN A 659 -1.52 18.44 -44.35
N ILE A 660 -0.35 18.87 -43.89
CA ILE A 660 0.04 18.90 -42.47
C ILE A 660 0.02 20.36 -42.00
N LEU A 661 -0.85 20.65 -41.03
CA LEU A 661 -1.08 21.98 -40.46
C LEU A 661 -1.05 21.91 -38.94
N GLY A 662 -0.81 23.06 -38.31
CA GLY A 662 -0.93 23.18 -36.86
C GLY A 662 0.20 22.51 -36.09
N ILE A 663 1.42 22.48 -36.63
CA ILE A 663 2.59 21.98 -35.91
C ILE A 663 3.27 23.14 -35.18
N GLN A 664 3.62 22.89 -33.92
CA GLN A 664 4.46 23.78 -33.14
C GLN A 664 5.95 23.38 -33.24
N THR A 665 6.86 24.34 -33.29
CA THR A 665 8.27 24.12 -32.95
C THR A 665 8.37 23.94 -31.44
N THR A 666 8.82 22.78 -31.01
CA THR A 666 9.12 22.47 -29.59
C THR A 666 10.62 22.26 -29.37
N MET A 667 11.42 22.24 -30.43
CA MET A 667 12.87 22.08 -30.37
C MET A 667 13.50 23.16 -29.47
N PRO A 668 14.33 22.79 -28.47
CA PRO A 668 14.93 23.75 -27.56
C PRO A 668 15.94 24.64 -28.28
N THR A 669 16.08 25.89 -27.83
CA THR A 669 17.06 26.84 -28.37
C THR A 669 18.51 26.48 -28.01
N ASN A 670 18.73 25.82 -26.86
CA ASN A 670 20.05 25.34 -26.42
C ASN A 670 20.09 23.81 -26.32
N ILE A 671 20.17 23.17 -27.48
CA ILE A 671 20.09 21.71 -27.64
C ILE A 671 21.16 20.97 -26.84
N ASN A 672 22.40 21.46 -26.86
CA ASN A 672 23.50 20.82 -26.15
C ASN A 672 23.24 20.81 -24.64
N THR A 673 22.79 21.92 -24.07
CA THR A 673 22.49 21.99 -22.63
C THR A 673 21.28 21.14 -22.28
N THR A 674 20.22 21.16 -23.10
CA THR A 674 19.05 20.29 -22.89
C THR A 674 19.44 18.82 -22.90
N LEU A 675 20.20 18.36 -23.89
CA LEU A 675 20.64 16.98 -23.99
C LEU A 675 21.56 16.58 -22.83
N GLN A 676 22.52 17.44 -22.44
CA GLN A 676 23.43 17.16 -21.33
C GLN A 676 22.70 17.06 -19.98
N ASN A 677 21.65 17.87 -19.78
CA ASN A 677 20.81 17.83 -18.58
C ASN A 677 19.88 16.61 -18.52
N MET A 678 19.68 15.88 -19.62
CA MET A 678 18.91 14.63 -19.59
C MET A 678 19.67 13.56 -18.81
N THR A 679 19.11 13.20 -17.65
CA THR A 679 19.61 12.13 -16.78
C THR A 679 18.47 11.18 -16.47
N PRO A 680 18.55 9.90 -16.84
CA PRO A 680 17.54 8.91 -16.46
C PRO A 680 17.46 8.75 -14.94
N ALA A 681 16.26 8.50 -14.42
CA ALA A 681 16.03 8.34 -12.98
C ALA A 681 16.58 7.02 -12.39
N GLY A 682 16.98 6.05 -13.25
CA GLY A 682 17.32 4.70 -12.83
C GLY A 682 16.19 3.69 -13.06
N SER A 683 16.51 2.42 -12.89
CA SER A 683 15.59 1.28 -12.89
C SER A 683 15.73 0.50 -11.58
N THR A 684 14.70 -0.24 -11.20
CA THR A 684 14.67 -1.13 -10.02
C THR A 684 14.65 -2.60 -10.44
N PRO A 685 14.94 -3.54 -9.51
CA PRO A 685 14.71 -4.96 -9.75
C PRO A 685 13.27 -5.23 -10.17
N LYS A 686 13.07 -6.15 -11.11
CA LYS A 686 11.74 -6.43 -11.70
C LYS A 686 10.73 -6.96 -10.69
N ASN A 687 11.21 -7.59 -9.63
CA ASN A 687 10.37 -8.10 -8.55
C ASN A 687 10.13 -7.09 -7.42
N ASN A 688 10.66 -5.86 -7.51
CA ASN A 688 10.37 -4.79 -6.57
C ASN A 688 9.10 -4.02 -7.00
N PHE A 689 8.03 -4.15 -6.23
CA PHE A 689 6.76 -3.43 -6.45
C PHE A 689 6.67 -2.13 -5.64
N GLY A 690 7.77 -1.71 -5.01
CA GLY A 690 7.85 -0.47 -4.24
C GLY A 690 7.16 -0.56 -2.89
N SER A 691 6.73 0.59 -2.38
CA SER A 691 6.15 0.74 -1.04
C SER A 691 4.64 0.99 -1.11
N ALA A 692 3.93 0.64 -0.03
CA ALA A 692 2.48 0.84 0.07
C ALA A 692 2.11 1.54 1.38
N ALA A 693 1.07 2.38 1.34
CA ALA A 693 0.53 3.04 2.52
C ALA A 693 -0.99 3.22 2.38
N ILE A 694 -1.70 2.81 3.41
CA ILE A 694 -3.10 3.14 3.69
C ILE A 694 -3.07 3.85 5.03
N ASP A 695 -3.47 5.11 5.08
CA ASP A 695 -3.40 5.92 6.29
C ASP A 695 -4.75 6.64 6.47
N GLY A 696 -5.25 6.68 7.70
CA GLY A 696 -6.56 7.25 7.99
C GLY A 696 -7.73 6.33 7.63
N LEU A 697 -7.56 5.00 7.69
CA LEU A 697 -8.65 4.06 7.44
C LEU A 697 -9.65 4.05 8.60
N LEU A 698 -10.86 4.57 8.35
CA LEU A 698 -12.01 4.45 9.25
C LEU A 698 -12.97 3.40 8.71
N ILE A 699 -13.33 2.44 9.57
CA ILE A 699 -14.39 1.49 9.27
C ILE A 699 -15.68 2.01 9.91
N GLN A 700 -16.59 2.58 9.11
CA GLN A 700 -17.86 3.08 9.62
C GLN A 700 -18.82 1.96 10.03
N HIS A 701 -18.82 0.88 9.26
CA HIS A 701 -19.60 -0.34 9.48
C HIS A 701 -18.94 -1.45 8.68
N PHE A 702 -18.87 -2.64 9.27
CA PHE A 702 -18.35 -3.81 8.60
C PHE A 702 -19.05 -5.04 9.14
N LYS A 703 -19.53 -5.91 8.25
CA LYS A 703 -20.20 -7.14 8.65
C LYS A 703 -19.74 -8.28 7.76
N PHE A 704 -19.18 -9.31 8.39
CA PHE A 704 -19.09 -10.64 7.83
C PHE A 704 -20.18 -11.51 8.44
N THR A 705 -20.86 -12.27 7.60
CA THR A 705 -21.92 -13.20 8.00
C THR A 705 -21.75 -14.49 7.22
N THR A 706 -21.85 -15.63 7.90
CA THR A 706 -21.93 -16.93 7.25
C THR A 706 -23.30 -17.10 6.58
N THR A 707 -23.43 -18.00 5.62
CA THR A 707 -24.74 -18.39 5.09
C THR A 707 -24.96 -19.87 5.37
N GLY A 708 -25.82 -20.20 6.33
CA GLY A 708 -26.24 -21.57 6.65
C GLY A 708 -25.28 -22.36 7.54
N LEU A 709 -25.26 -22.04 8.83
CA LEU A 709 -24.85 -22.98 9.88
C LEU A 709 -25.90 -24.10 10.04
#